data_AF-A0A8J6P2R3-F1
#
_entry.id   AF-A0A8J6P2R3-F1
#
_cell.length_a   1.000
_cell.length_b   1.000
_cell.length_c   1.000
_cell.angle_alpha   90.00
_cell.angle_beta   90.00
_cell.angle_gamma   90.00
#
_symmetry.space_group_name_H-M   'P 1'
#
loop_
_entity.id
_entity.type
_entity.pdbx_description
1 polymer ?
#
loop_
_entity_poly.entity_id
_entity_poly.type
_entity_poly.pdbx_seq_one_letter_code
_entity_poly.pdbx_strand_id
1 'polypeptide(L)'
;MKNQTGNFAKISLIILLGMFLTCLHSTSAFAVDFITKKEFEAQKSPYQDYPLKILFKKLAESDASEKKMIRNTIILKQVFDRNIQEKIKAGLINYQETFGTISNISNDNLELWLPKTDSSISFYLGIDRIPLVNDHNYEILESNINKYAAVIYSLDNRVYQIKISFLPTAPDGLYMQRENDKNIVGWKRPATAREPVGYKLFINEELFGQVKETHAKVLRTSGQVDEYYVKAVYKHGDSLIESDASDIQTDEITAKEIQQEILAWETYDRIVAALNPSEWQTAEKLLYDNQPFLSENLDQERQQNTALLVAFFKDIDAGDQLIQATPISIKSSESALSSYQSAAQKAKSLPTGLDVEFIPRLKINAGKEQIARLQTEQKQLAAGQTYGLIVAALNPSEWQTAEKLLYDNQQFLSENLDQERRQKTALLAAFFKDIDAGDRLGQAAPASIKSIESALMFYQSAEKKAKSLPTGLDVEFIPRLKIDAGKEQIARLQTEQKQLAAGQTYDRIVAALNPSEWQTAEKLLYDNQPFLSENLDQERQQNTALLVAFFKDIDAGDRLIQVTPVSIKSSESALSSYQSAATKAQALPTAIDVEFIHRLKIDESQKQIARLQTEQKQRAADQTYDRIVAALNPSDWQTAEKLLYGNQQFLSQHLDEERKQNTAGLIDYFREIDEGDRFSTTTPASINNIESALMFYQRAATKAQALPTAIDVEFIHRLKIDESQKQIARLQTEQKQRAADQTYDRIVAALNPSDWQTAEKLLYGNQQFLSQHLDEERKQNTAGLIDYFREIDEGDRFSTTTPASINNIESALMFYQRAATKAQALPTAIDVEFIHRLKINGSQEHLARLQTQQKELAAGQTYDRIITDLNPSQWQTAEKLLYDNQQFLSRHLAGERIQNTLGLIAFFREIDAGDRFSATAPASVQNLESALMFYQRAATKAQALPAAIDVEFIYRLKIDESQKLLAKLQAPEQEFAAARNARTAAVVATAKPAAPEEIVDRKTALEGAMKNFKTRDYTSSLNHFEKVYSTQIASLKRSENKSIRGLLSLPVRHRAEVIFLLELDRLKKENEGNEDLVKEGLEILYESVDNGEGPWSITPASKRRKIKRHIEKYVE
;
A
#
# COMPACT_ATOMS: atom_id res chain seq x y z
N MET A 1 -36.39 -27.70 13.84
CA MET A 1 -37.15 -27.27 12.64
C MET A 1 -36.40 -26.08 12.06
N LYS A 2 -35.41 -26.28 11.18
CA LYS A 2 -35.48 -26.22 9.71
C LYS A 2 -36.37 -25.11 9.12
N ASN A 3 -35.67 -24.15 8.52
CA ASN A 3 -35.88 -23.55 7.19
C ASN A 3 -36.88 -22.39 6.97
N GLN A 4 -36.38 -21.45 6.15
CA GLN A 4 -37.06 -20.50 5.25
C GLN A 4 -37.49 -19.12 5.77
N THR A 5 -36.54 -18.20 5.95
CA THR A 5 -36.81 -16.74 5.80
C THR A 5 -35.65 -15.93 5.19
N GLY A 6 -34.57 -16.57 4.70
CA GLY A 6 -33.36 -15.87 4.25
C GLY A 6 -33.30 -15.45 2.77
N ASN A 7 -34.19 -15.93 1.90
CA ASN A 7 -34.06 -15.74 0.44
C ASN A 7 -35.03 -14.72 -0.19
N PHE A 8 -36.05 -14.24 0.52
CA PHE A 8 -37.00 -13.26 -0.04
C PHE A 8 -36.53 -11.80 0.14
N ALA A 9 -35.79 -11.47 1.20
CA ALA A 9 -35.29 -10.11 1.42
C ALA A 9 -34.18 -9.70 0.44
N LYS A 10 -33.35 -10.66 0.00
CA LYS A 10 -32.27 -10.39 -0.99
C LYS A 10 -32.79 -10.20 -2.42
N ILE A 11 -33.89 -10.87 -2.80
CA ILE A 11 -34.47 -10.70 -4.14
C ILE A 11 -35.25 -9.38 -4.23
N SER A 12 -35.96 -8.99 -3.17
CA SER A 12 -36.66 -7.69 -3.13
C SER A 12 -35.69 -6.50 -3.11
N LEU A 13 -34.55 -6.61 -2.40
CA LEU A 13 -33.51 -5.56 -2.42
C LEU A 13 -32.81 -5.46 -3.77
N ILE A 14 -32.57 -6.58 -4.47
CA ILE A 14 -31.95 -6.59 -5.82
C ILE A 14 -32.92 -6.09 -6.89
N ILE A 15 -34.23 -6.32 -6.75
CA ILE A 15 -35.23 -5.77 -7.67
C ILE A 15 -35.47 -4.28 -7.40
N LEU A 16 -35.44 -3.82 -6.14
CA LEU A 16 -35.53 -2.39 -5.81
C LEU A 16 -34.27 -1.64 -6.24
N LEU A 17 -33.07 -2.20 -6.00
CA LEU A 17 -31.80 -1.62 -6.44
C LEU A 17 -31.66 -1.70 -7.97
N GLY A 18 -32.17 -2.76 -8.60
CA GLY A 18 -32.25 -2.90 -10.06
C GLY A 18 -33.25 -1.93 -10.72
N MET A 19 -34.29 -1.49 -9.99
CA MET A 19 -35.20 -0.42 -10.44
C MET A 19 -34.65 0.99 -10.13
N PHE A 20 -33.89 1.17 -9.05
CA PHE A 20 -33.23 2.44 -8.72
C PHE A 20 -32.01 2.72 -9.63
N LEU A 21 -31.23 1.69 -9.99
CA LEU A 21 -30.10 1.79 -10.92
C LEU A 21 -30.51 1.92 -12.40
N THR A 22 -31.78 1.69 -12.73
CA THR A 22 -32.32 2.07 -14.05
C THR A 22 -32.80 3.51 -14.14
N CYS A 23 -32.77 4.28 -13.04
CA CYS A 23 -33.33 5.64 -12.99
C CYS A 23 -32.32 6.78 -12.79
N LEU A 24 -31.02 6.51 -12.62
CA LEU A 24 -29.99 7.53 -12.53
C LEU A 24 -28.82 7.08 -13.39
N HIS A 25 -28.70 7.63 -14.60
CA HIS A 25 -27.50 7.85 -15.43
C HIS A 25 -27.99 8.33 -16.81
N SER A 26 -28.65 9.49 -16.82
CA SER A 26 -28.95 10.25 -18.02
C SER A 26 -28.36 11.63 -17.85
N THR A 27 -27.14 11.84 -18.36
CA THR A 27 -26.67 13.10 -18.97
C THR A 27 -25.19 12.98 -19.31
N SER A 28 -24.88 12.53 -20.52
CA SER A 28 -23.61 12.87 -21.20
C SER A 28 -23.93 13.33 -22.62
N ALA A 29 -23.14 14.29 -23.07
CA ALA A 29 -23.52 15.29 -24.04
C ALA A 29 -23.65 14.75 -25.48
N PHE A 30 -24.77 15.13 -26.09
CA PHE A 30 -25.13 15.09 -27.50
C PHE A 30 -23.99 15.49 -28.46
N ALA A 31 -23.41 14.51 -29.17
CA ALA A 31 -22.69 14.75 -30.42
C ALA A 31 -23.68 14.66 -31.59
N VAL A 32 -24.15 15.81 -32.04
CA VAL A 32 -24.91 15.97 -33.29
C VAL A 32 -23.88 16.19 -34.40
N ASP A 33 -23.77 15.26 -35.34
CA ASP A 33 -22.90 15.39 -36.51
C ASP A 33 -23.38 16.58 -37.36
N PHE A 34 -22.67 17.70 -37.31
CA PHE A 34 -22.95 18.85 -38.18
C PHE A 34 -22.56 18.52 -39.62
N ILE A 35 -23.55 18.36 -40.49
CA ILE A 35 -23.33 18.18 -41.92
C ILE A 35 -23.06 19.54 -42.57
N THR A 36 -21.88 19.71 -43.14
CA THR A 36 -21.50 20.91 -43.89
C THR A 36 -22.28 20.99 -45.22
N LYS A 37 -22.46 22.19 -45.79
CA LYS A 37 -23.10 22.37 -47.11
C LYS A 37 -22.48 21.46 -48.19
N LYS A 38 -21.16 21.26 -48.12
CA LYS A 38 -20.37 20.42 -49.03
C LYS A 38 -20.70 18.93 -48.88
N GLU A 39 -21.01 18.47 -47.67
CA GLU A 39 -21.43 17.09 -47.40
C GLU A 39 -22.89 16.85 -47.78
N PHE A 40 -23.77 17.85 -47.66
CA PHE A 40 -25.14 17.78 -48.13
C PHE A 40 -25.24 17.66 -49.67
N GLU A 41 -24.42 18.43 -50.39
CA GLU A 41 -24.34 18.36 -51.86
C GLU A 41 -23.71 17.04 -52.34
N ALA A 42 -22.92 16.36 -51.49
CA ALA A 42 -22.27 15.08 -51.80
C ALA A 42 -23.12 13.84 -51.42
N GLN A 43 -24.01 13.93 -50.43
CA GLN A 43 -24.91 12.83 -50.04
C GLN A 43 -26.05 12.66 -51.05
N LYS A 44 -26.02 11.60 -51.85
CA LYS A 44 -27.18 11.13 -52.64
C LYS A 44 -28.21 10.46 -51.71
N SER A 45 -28.96 11.24 -50.93
CA SER A 45 -30.08 10.75 -50.13
C SER A 45 -31.32 10.57 -51.02
N PRO A 46 -32.03 9.44 -50.97
CA PRO A 46 -33.26 9.24 -51.75
C PRO A 46 -34.40 10.20 -51.34
N TYR A 47 -34.26 10.89 -50.20
CA TYR A 47 -35.22 11.86 -49.68
C TYR A 47 -34.89 13.32 -50.07
N GLN A 48 -33.75 13.57 -50.70
CA GLN A 48 -33.28 14.92 -51.01
C GLN A 48 -34.25 15.71 -51.91
N ASP A 49 -34.99 15.03 -52.78
CA ASP A 49 -35.95 15.66 -53.69
C ASP A 49 -37.38 15.74 -53.11
N TYR A 50 -37.63 15.17 -51.92
CA TYR A 50 -38.97 15.14 -51.34
C TYR A 50 -39.39 16.53 -50.80
N PRO A 51 -40.66 16.94 -50.97
CA PRO A 51 -41.19 18.15 -50.32
C PRO A 51 -41.19 18.02 -48.80
N LEU A 52 -40.93 19.11 -48.06
CA LEU A 52 -40.88 19.14 -46.59
C LEU A 52 -42.10 18.50 -45.92
N LYS A 53 -43.30 18.76 -46.44
CA LYS A 53 -44.54 18.17 -45.91
C LYS A 53 -44.56 16.65 -46.02
N ILE A 54 -44.00 16.09 -47.10
CA ILE A 54 -43.87 14.63 -47.29
C ILE A 54 -42.74 14.09 -46.41
N LEU A 55 -41.63 14.82 -46.28
CA LEU A 55 -40.54 14.47 -45.38
C LEU A 55 -41.00 14.37 -43.92
N PHE A 56 -41.78 15.33 -43.40
CA PHE A 56 -42.31 15.27 -42.04
C PHE A 56 -43.29 14.10 -41.82
N LYS A 57 -44.14 13.82 -42.81
CA LYS A 57 -45.05 12.68 -42.75
C LYS A 57 -44.27 11.35 -42.74
N LYS A 58 -43.27 11.22 -43.62
CA LYS A 58 -42.37 10.07 -43.65
C LYS A 58 -41.57 9.94 -42.36
N LEU A 59 -41.09 11.04 -41.78
CA LEU A 59 -40.40 11.05 -40.49
C LEU A 59 -41.25 10.42 -39.38
N ALA A 60 -42.56 10.64 -39.35
CA ALA A 60 -43.43 10.03 -38.34
C ALA A 60 -43.64 8.51 -38.57
N GLU A 61 -43.70 8.08 -39.84
CA GLU A 61 -44.04 6.72 -40.27
C GLU A 61 -42.82 5.78 -40.38
N SER A 62 -41.61 6.33 -40.38
CA SER A 62 -40.35 5.60 -40.62
C SER A 62 -39.71 4.97 -39.38
N ASP A 63 -38.82 3.99 -39.60
CA ASP A 63 -38.00 3.39 -38.53
C ASP A 63 -36.84 4.31 -38.08
N ALA A 64 -36.12 3.94 -37.01
CA ALA A 64 -35.11 4.81 -36.40
C ALA A 64 -33.94 5.17 -37.34
N SER A 65 -33.56 4.29 -38.27
CA SER A 65 -32.46 4.53 -39.23
C SER A 65 -32.92 5.49 -40.33
N GLU A 66 -34.12 5.26 -40.87
CA GLU A 66 -34.72 6.07 -41.92
C GLU A 66 -35.12 7.46 -41.37
N LYS A 67 -35.58 7.52 -40.12
CA LYS A 67 -35.87 8.76 -39.39
C LYS A 67 -34.65 9.68 -39.31
N LYS A 68 -33.45 9.13 -39.04
CA LYS A 68 -32.21 9.92 -38.97
C LYS A 68 -31.89 10.58 -40.32
N MET A 69 -32.00 9.83 -41.43
CA MET A 69 -31.78 10.36 -42.78
C MET A 69 -32.80 11.43 -43.18
N ILE A 70 -34.08 11.21 -42.89
CA ILE A 70 -35.15 12.15 -43.18
C ILE A 70 -34.99 13.42 -42.32
N ARG A 71 -34.66 13.29 -41.03
CA ARG A 71 -34.39 14.39 -40.08
C ARG A 71 -33.26 15.29 -40.60
N ASN A 72 -32.13 14.70 -40.99
CA ASN A 72 -31.00 15.43 -41.55
C ASN A 72 -31.36 16.14 -42.87
N THR A 73 -32.16 15.49 -43.73
CA THR A 73 -32.61 16.10 -45.00
C THR A 73 -33.53 17.31 -44.77
N ILE A 74 -34.41 17.26 -43.77
CA ILE A 74 -35.29 18.37 -43.37
C ILE A 74 -34.46 19.57 -42.89
N ILE A 75 -33.50 19.32 -42.00
CA ILE A 75 -32.63 20.36 -41.41
C ILE A 75 -31.81 21.05 -42.51
N LEU A 76 -31.17 20.26 -43.37
CA LEU A 76 -30.33 20.78 -44.45
C LEU A 76 -31.14 21.57 -45.49
N LYS A 77 -32.39 21.17 -45.78
CA LYS A 77 -33.29 22.00 -46.58
C LYS A 77 -33.60 23.33 -45.89
N GLN A 78 -33.91 23.36 -44.59
CA GLN A 78 -34.23 24.64 -43.95
C GLN A 78 -33.03 25.59 -43.85
N VAL A 79 -31.82 25.07 -43.67
CA VAL A 79 -30.60 25.88 -43.56
C VAL A 79 -30.10 26.35 -44.93
N PHE A 80 -30.17 25.50 -45.97
CA PHE A 80 -29.52 25.76 -47.26
C PHE A 80 -30.47 25.91 -48.47
N ASP A 81 -31.76 25.57 -48.36
CA ASP A 81 -32.74 25.79 -49.43
C ASP A 81 -33.10 27.28 -49.52
N ARG A 82 -32.72 27.88 -50.66
CA ARG A 82 -32.87 29.31 -50.94
C ARG A 82 -34.33 29.76 -50.85
N ASN A 83 -35.29 28.91 -51.23
CA ASN A 83 -36.72 29.21 -51.14
C ASN A 83 -37.23 29.30 -49.69
N ILE A 84 -36.59 28.61 -48.74
CA ILE A 84 -36.99 28.64 -47.33
C ILE A 84 -36.38 29.85 -46.64
N GLN A 85 -35.11 30.12 -46.91
CA GLN A 85 -34.44 31.32 -46.41
C GLN A 85 -35.14 32.60 -46.88
N GLU A 86 -35.66 32.62 -48.11
CA GLU A 86 -36.49 33.71 -48.63
C GLU A 86 -37.85 33.81 -47.91
N LYS A 87 -38.47 32.68 -47.53
CA LYS A 87 -39.72 32.66 -46.73
C LYS A 87 -39.53 33.11 -45.28
N ILE A 88 -38.39 32.76 -44.65
CA ILE A 88 -38.01 33.24 -43.31
C ILE A 88 -37.77 34.75 -43.35
N LYS A 89 -37.02 35.26 -44.35
CA LYS A 89 -36.80 36.70 -44.55
C LYS A 89 -38.08 37.47 -44.88
N ALA A 90 -39.05 36.84 -45.54
CA ALA A 90 -40.36 37.42 -45.83
C ALA A 90 -41.33 37.39 -44.62
N GLY A 91 -40.93 36.88 -43.46
CA GLY A 91 -41.77 36.81 -42.27
C GLY A 91 -42.95 35.84 -42.38
N LEU A 92 -42.89 34.89 -43.32
CA LEU A 92 -43.96 33.91 -43.58
C LEU A 92 -43.90 32.70 -42.62
N ILE A 93 -42.96 32.71 -41.66
CA ILE A 93 -42.76 31.68 -40.61
C ILE A 93 -42.64 32.42 -39.26
N ASN A 94 -43.57 32.17 -38.34
CA ASN A 94 -43.62 32.79 -37.00
C ASN A 94 -42.93 31.91 -35.94
N TYR A 95 -42.02 32.51 -35.16
CA TYR A 95 -41.35 31.88 -34.01
C TYR A 95 -42.01 32.30 -32.69
N GLN A 96 -42.10 31.38 -31.73
CA GLN A 96 -42.70 31.62 -30.41
C GLN A 96 -41.65 31.39 -29.30
N GLU A 97 -41.49 32.33 -28.36
CA GLU A 97 -40.51 32.25 -27.26
C GLU A 97 -41.12 31.63 -25.98
N THR A 98 -40.36 30.80 -25.25
CA THR A 98 -40.79 30.16 -23.99
C THR A 98 -39.60 30.01 -23.04
N PHE A 99 -39.82 30.20 -21.73
CA PHE A 99 -38.77 30.22 -20.69
C PHE A 99 -39.03 29.18 -19.59
N GLY A 100 -38.12 28.22 -19.40
CA GLY A 100 -38.22 27.17 -18.38
C GLY A 100 -36.88 26.54 -18.02
N THR A 101 -36.85 25.82 -16.89
CA THR A 101 -35.71 24.97 -16.49
C THR A 101 -35.83 23.64 -17.22
N ILE A 102 -34.73 23.18 -17.79
CA ILE A 102 -34.71 21.88 -18.44
C ILE A 102 -34.82 20.81 -17.36
N SER A 103 -35.98 20.15 -17.30
CA SER A 103 -36.27 19.10 -16.32
C SER A 103 -35.90 17.72 -16.83
N ASN A 104 -35.94 17.51 -18.16
CA ASN A 104 -35.51 16.28 -18.80
C ASN A 104 -35.05 16.56 -20.24
N ILE A 105 -33.94 15.94 -20.67
CA ILE A 105 -33.50 15.92 -22.07
C ILE A 105 -33.30 14.46 -22.48
N SER A 106 -34.05 14.02 -23.48
CA SER A 106 -33.87 12.72 -24.13
C SER A 106 -33.56 12.90 -25.61
N ASN A 107 -33.26 11.80 -26.31
CA ASN A 107 -32.97 11.85 -27.75
C ASN A 107 -34.14 12.34 -28.62
N ASP A 108 -35.38 12.24 -28.10
CA ASP A 108 -36.58 12.55 -28.84
C ASP A 108 -37.48 13.59 -28.17
N ASN A 109 -37.23 13.99 -26.91
CA ASN A 109 -38.05 14.96 -26.17
C ASN A 109 -37.24 15.85 -25.20
N LEU A 110 -37.54 17.15 -25.18
CA LEU A 110 -37.07 18.14 -24.22
C LEU A 110 -38.24 18.53 -23.35
N GLU A 111 -38.12 18.33 -22.06
CA GLU A 111 -39.15 18.71 -21.11
C GLU A 111 -38.69 19.94 -20.32
N LEU A 112 -39.35 21.06 -20.57
CA LEU A 112 -39.12 22.30 -19.84
C LEU A 112 -40.14 22.40 -18.72
N TRP A 113 -39.66 22.43 -17.48
CA TRP A 113 -40.48 22.85 -16.35
C TRP A 113 -40.54 24.37 -16.34
N LEU A 114 -41.74 24.93 -16.41
CA LEU A 114 -41.98 26.36 -16.43
C LEU A 114 -42.25 26.86 -15.00
N PRO A 115 -41.32 27.62 -14.38
CA PRO A 115 -41.45 28.01 -12.97
C PRO A 115 -42.69 28.88 -12.68
N LYS A 116 -43.17 29.63 -13.68
CA LYS A 116 -44.31 30.54 -13.53
C LYS A 116 -45.67 29.83 -13.50
N THR A 117 -45.79 28.67 -14.14
CA THR A 117 -47.05 27.93 -14.28
C THR A 117 -47.01 26.56 -13.61
N ASP A 118 -45.89 26.24 -12.95
CA ASP A 118 -45.60 24.95 -12.30
C ASP A 118 -46.04 23.74 -13.13
N SER A 119 -45.69 23.76 -14.41
CA SER A 119 -46.08 22.76 -15.39
C SER A 119 -44.95 22.48 -16.34
N SER A 120 -44.87 21.22 -16.77
CA SER A 120 -43.91 20.78 -17.76
C SER A 120 -44.50 20.86 -19.16
N ILE A 121 -43.74 21.41 -20.10
CA ILE A 121 -44.03 21.34 -21.52
C ILE A 121 -42.98 20.45 -22.18
N SER A 122 -43.44 19.37 -22.81
CA SER A 122 -42.59 18.47 -23.60
C SER A 122 -42.59 18.88 -25.06
N PHE A 123 -41.40 19.08 -25.62
CA PHE A 123 -41.18 19.34 -27.03
C PHE A 123 -40.50 18.15 -27.69
N TYR A 124 -40.97 17.72 -28.86
CA TYR A 124 -40.28 16.70 -29.65
C TYR A 124 -38.96 17.25 -30.21
N LEU A 125 -37.85 16.60 -29.90
CA LEU A 125 -36.51 17.08 -30.21
C LEU A 125 -35.99 16.56 -31.55
N GLY A 126 -35.73 17.49 -32.46
CA GLY A 126 -34.54 17.43 -33.28
C GLY A 126 -33.63 18.56 -32.80
N ILE A 127 -32.84 18.34 -31.74
CA ILE A 127 -31.88 19.36 -31.30
C ILE A 127 -30.74 19.39 -32.32
N ASP A 128 -30.71 20.40 -33.18
CA ASP A 128 -29.46 20.87 -33.77
C ASP A 128 -29.15 22.24 -33.14
N ARG A 129 -28.01 22.33 -32.44
CA ARG A 129 -27.58 23.52 -31.69
C ARG A 129 -26.93 24.51 -32.66
N ILE A 130 -27.68 25.53 -33.07
CA ILE A 130 -27.16 26.53 -34.00
C ILE A 130 -26.40 27.58 -33.18
N PRO A 131 -25.11 27.82 -33.48
CA PRO A 131 -24.34 28.87 -32.85
C PRO A 131 -24.95 30.22 -33.20
N LEU A 132 -25.20 31.06 -32.18
CA LEU A 132 -25.81 32.38 -32.37
C LEU A 132 -24.87 33.38 -33.09
N VAL A 133 -23.57 33.04 -33.19
CA VAL A 133 -22.53 33.82 -33.86
C VAL A 133 -21.67 32.90 -34.74
N ASN A 134 -21.37 33.33 -35.96
CA ASN A 134 -20.74 32.51 -36.98
C ASN A 134 -19.20 32.48 -36.85
N ASP A 135 -18.67 31.71 -35.89
CA ASP A 135 -17.23 31.48 -35.71
C ASP A 135 -16.86 30.03 -36.03
N HIS A 136 -15.90 29.80 -36.92
CA HIS A 136 -15.70 28.52 -37.62
C HIS A 136 -15.19 27.32 -36.78
N ASN A 137 -15.06 27.46 -35.46
CA ASN A 137 -14.63 26.40 -34.55
C ASN A 137 -15.62 26.26 -33.38
N TYR A 138 -16.34 25.14 -33.32
CA TYR A 138 -17.37 24.89 -32.31
C TYR A 138 -17.00 23.69 -31.44
N GLU A 139 -16.47 23.96 -30.25
CA GLU A 139 -16.43 22.96 -29.18
C GLU A 139 -17.49 23.34 -28.15
N ILE A 140 -18.42 22.42 -27.85
CA ILE A 140 -19.50 22.66 -26.90
C ILE A 140 -19.14 21.98 -25.56
N LEU A 141 -18.78 22.79 -24.58
CA LEU A 141 -18.52 22.40 -23.21
C LEU A 141 -19.68 22.87 -22.33
N GLU A 142 -19.91 22.23 -21.18
CA GLU A 142 -20.91 22.66 -20.21
C GLU A 142 -20.74 24.15 -19.83
N SER A 143 -19.48 24.60 -19.77
CA SER A 143 -19.09 25.98 -19.51
C SER A 143 -19.44 26.99 -20.61
N ASN A 144 -19.81 26.56 -21.82
CA ASN A 144 -20.07 27.44 -22.97
C ASN A 144 -21.42 27.21 -23.67
N ILE A 145 -22.27 26.32 -23.13
CA ILE A 145 -23.58 25.96 -23.69
C ILE A 145 -24.55 27.15 -23.84
N ASN A 146 -24.35 28.21 -23.07
CA ASN A 146 -25.14 29.45 -23.13
C ASN A 146 -24.88 30.32 -24.39
N LYS A 147 -23.87 29.98 -25.20
CA LYS A 147 -23.54 30.65 -26.47
C LYS A 147 -24.29 30.07 -27.69
N TYR A 148 -25.09 29.04 -27.49
CA TYR A 148 -25.79 28.29 -28.54
C TYR A 148 -27.32 28.36 -28.36
N ALA A 149 -28.08 28.35 -29.46
CA ALA A 149 -29.54 28.24 -29.43
C ALA A 149 -29.98 26.92 -30.07
N ALA A 150 -30.95 26.23 -29.46
CA ALA A 150 -31.56 25.04 -30.06
C ALA A 150 -32.83 25.45 -30.81
N VAL A 151 -32.96 25.08 -32.08
CA VAL A 151 -34.23 25.21 -32.80
C VAL A 151 -34.99 23.89 -32.66
N ILE A 152 -36.25 23.94 -32.25
CA ILE A 152 -37.07 22.75 -31.97
C ILE A 152 -38.29 22.74 -32.89
N TYR A 153 -38.59 21.57 -33.44
CA TYR A 153 -39.67 21.34 -34.39
C TYR A 153 -40.87 20.68 -33.70
N SER A 154 -42.08 21.19 -33.92
CA SER A 154 -43.29 20.48 -33.52
C SER A 154 -44.01 19.86 -34.73
N LEU A 155 -44.68 18.74 -34.50
CA LEU A 155 -45.43 17.98 -35.53
C LEU A 155 -46.62 18.77 -36.15
N ASP A 156 -46.96 19.93 -35.59
CA ASP A 156 -48.08 20.79 -36.02
C ASP A 156 -47.66 21.93 -37.00
N ASN A 157 -46.47 21.85 -37.62
CA ASN A 157 -45.89 22.83 -38.55
C ASN A 157 -45.42 24.16 -37.92
N ARG A 158 -45.09 24.20 -36.62
CA ARG A 158 -44.49 25.39 -35.97
C ARG A 158 -43.00 25.17 -35.65
N VAL A 159 -42.23 26.26 -35.60
CA VAL A 159 -40.79 26.24 -35.32
C VAL A 159 -40.50 27.08 -34.07
N TYR A 160 -39.85 26.48 -33.08
CA TYR A 160 -39.50 27.10 -31.80
C TYR A 160 -37.99 27.34 -31.71
N GLN A 161 -37.56 28.41 -31.04
CA GLN A 161 -36.14 28.67 -30.75
C GLN A 161 -35.93 28.77 -29.24
N ILE A 162 -35.01 27.97 -28.70
CA ILE A 162 -34.71 27.86 -27.26
C ILE A 162 -33.30 28.35 -26.97
N LYS A 163 -33.18 29.23 -25.97
CA LYS A 163 -31.92 29.82 -25.51
C LYS A 163 -31.62 29.42 -24.08
N ILE A 164 -30.48 28.76 -23.84
CA ILE A 164 -30.02 28.36 -22.49
C ILE A 164 -29.15 29.50 -21.93
N SER A 165 -29.39 29.93 -20.69
CA SER A 165 -28.74 31.15 -20.16
C SER A 165 -27.71 30.94 -19.04
N PHE A 166 -27.84 29.92 -18.18
CA PHE A 166 -26.86 29.53 -17.14
C PHE A 166 -27.24 28.17 -16.49
N LEU A 167 -26.30 27.52 -15.79
CA LEU A 167 -26.51 26.29 -15.00
C LEU A 167 -26.25 26.56 -13.49
N PRO A 168 -27.09 26.07 -12.56
CA PRO A 168 -26.82 26.13 -11.12
C PRO A 168 -25.71 25.15 -10.72
N THR A 169 -24.77 25.54 -9.85
CA THR A 169 -23.67 24.67 -9.40
C THR A 169 -23.67 24.50 -7.88
N ALA A 170 -23.36 23.30 -7.41
CA ALA A 170 -23.33 22.97 -5.99
C ALA A 170 -22.16 23.65 -5.24
N PRO A 171 -22.32 23.97 -3.95
CA PRO A 171 -21.21 24.34 -3.07
C PRO A 171 -20.25 23.16 -2.84
N ASP A 172 -18.98 23.47 -2.56
CA ASP A 172 -17.92 22.47 -2.34
C ASP A 172 -17.08 22.82 -1.09
N GLY A 173 -16.27 21.90 -0.58
CA GLY A 173 -15.36 22.11 0.54
C GLY A 173 -16.09 22.45 1.84
N LEU A 174 -17.13 21.66 2.17
CA LEU A 174 -17.79 21.77 3.47
C LEU A 174 -16.78 21.50 4.60
N TYR A 175 -16.87 22.31 5.65
CA TYR A 175 -16.10 22.14 6.87
C TYR A 175 -16.96 22.48 8.07
N MET A 176 -16.55 21.97 9.24
CA MET A 176 -17.30 22.16 10.48
C MET A 176 -16.34 22.56 11.59
N GLN A 177 -16.71 23.61 12.33
CA GLN A 177 -15.99 24.09 13.50
C GLN A 177 -16.94 24.22 14.69
N ARG A 178 -16.43 23.95 15.89
CA ARG A 178 -17.22 24.03 17.12
C ARG A 178 -17.15 25.43 17.72
N GLU A 179 -18.31 26.01 18.02
CA GLU A 179 -18.44 27.28 18.77
C GLU A 179 -19.54 27.12 19.81
N ASN A 180 -19.15 26.80 21.05
CA ASN A 180 -20.06 26.54 22.17
C ASN A 180 -21.10 25.43 21.85
N ASP A 181 -22.39 25.75 22.00
CA ASP A 181 -23.55 24.89 21.73
C ASP A 181 -23.93 24.82 20.23
N LYS A 182 -23.10 25.40 19.35
CA LYS A 182 -23.37 25.50 17.92
C LYS A 182 -22.23 24.93 17.09
N ASN A 183 -22.59 24.37 15.95
CA ASN A 183 -21.65 24.05 14.88
C ASN A 183 -21.66 25.17 13.85
N ILE A 184 -20.48 25.70 13.53
CA ILE A 184 -20.30 26.55 12.36
C ILE A 184 -20.03 25.63 11.18
N VAL A 185 -21.05 25.46 10.34
CA VAL A 185 -20.92 24.72 9.08
C VAL A 185 -20.55 25.73 8.02
N GLY A 186 -19.35 25.63 7.46
CA GLY A 186 -18.86 26.49 6.39
C GLY A 186 -18.65 25.73 5.09
N TRP A 187 -18.63 26.44 3.97
CA TRP A 187 -18.41 25.89 2.64
C TRP A 187 -17.71 26.90 1.74
N LYS A 188 -17.21 26.45 0.59
CA LYS A 188 -16.68 27.33 -0.45
C LYS A 188 -17.79 27.75 -1.40
N ARG A 189 -17.71 29.00 -1.86
CA ARG A 189 -18.61 29.54 -2.88
C ARG A 189 -18.37 28.79 -4.22
N PRO A 190 -19.41 28.39 -4.95
CA PRO A 190 -19.26 27.76 -6.27
C PRO A 190 -18.51 28.69 -7.24
N ALA A 191 -17.56 28.15 -8.01
CA ALA A 191 -16.78 28.91 -9.00
C ALA A 191 -17.57 29.14 -10.30
N THR A 192 -18.71 29.83 -10.22
CA THR A 192 -19.63 30.06 -11.35
C THR A 192 -19.63 31.50 -11.86
N ALA A 193 -19.97 31.68 -13.14
CA ALA A 193 -20.10 33.01 -13.76
C ALA A 193 -21.25 33.87 -13.18
N ARG A 194 -22.24 33.23 -12.53
CA ARG A 194 -23.34 33.91 -11.82
C ARG A 194 -23.23 33.59 -10.34
N GLU A 195 -23.23 34.60 -9.47
CA GLU A 195 -23.18 34.38 -8.02
C GLU A 195 -24.54 33.90 -7.48
N PRO A 196 -24.54 32.93 -6.55
CA PRO A 196 -25.76 32.55 -5.84
C PRO A 196 -26.24 33.71 -4.95
N VAL A 197 -27.56 33.86 -4.83
CA VAL A 197 -28.19 34.85 -3.95
C VAL A 197 -28.29 34.37 -2.50
N GLY A 198 -28.02 33.08 -2.25
CA GLY A 198 -27.90 32.47 -0.93
C GLY A 198 -27.73 30.97 -1.03
N TYR A 199 -27.84 30.27 0.08
CA TYR A 199 -27.62 28.84 0.23
C TYR A 199 -28.65 28.25 1.19
N LYS A 200 -29.16 27.06 0.93
CA LYS A 200 -30.01 26.28 1.83
C LYS A 200 -29.14 25.21 2.51
N LEU A 201 -29.02 25.28 3.83
CA LEU A 201 -28.33 24.28 4.64
C LEU A 201 -29.34 23.27 5.17
N PHE A 202 -28.98 22.00 5.11
CA PHE A 202 -29.76 20.87 5.61
C PHE A 202 -29.00 20.16 6.72
N ILE A 203 -29.75 19.62 7.69
CA ILE A 203 -29.26 18.85 8.82
C ILE A 203 -30.09 17.56 8.88
N ASN A 204 -29.45 16.40 8.82
CA ASN A 204 -30.14 15.10 8.85
C ASN A 204 -31.30 15.05 7.84
N GLU A 205 -31.04 15.50 6.61
CA GLU A 205 -32.02 15.62 5.51
C GLU A 205 -33.11 16.71 5.67
N GLU A 206 -33.24 17.36 6.83
CA GLU A 206 -34.20 18.44 7.05
C GLU A 206 -33.60 19.83 6.76
N LEU A 207 -34.40 20.73 6.15
CA LEU A 207 -33.95 22.08 5.85
C LEU A 207 -33.81 22.91 7.15
N PHE A 208 -32.57 23.29 7.49
CA PHE A 208 -32.30 24.20 8.61
C PHE A 208 -32.70 25.64 8.28
N GLY A 209 -32.30 26.12 7.11
CA GLY A 209 -32.60 27.49 6.69
C GLY A 209 -31.81 27.95 5.49
N GLN A 210 -32.17 29.14 4.99
CA GLN A 210 -31.48 29.80 3.89
C GLN A 210 -30.59 30.93 4.40
N VAL A 211 -29.29 30.87 4.12
CA VAL A 211 -28.30 31.87 4.50
C VAL A 211 -27.69 32.55 3.28
N LYS A 212 -27.25 33.80 3.40
CA LYS A 212 -26.58 34.51 2.29
C LYS A 212 -25.07 34.27 2.25
N GLU A 213 -24.50 33.93 3.40
CA GLU A 213 -23.07 33.76 3.61
C GLU A 213 -22.66 32.31 3.33
N THR A 214 -21.35 32.06 3.22
CA THR A 214 -20.80 30.73 2.98
C THR A 214 -20.56 29.94 4.26
N HIS A 215 -21.29 30.28 5.31
CA HIS A 215 -21.32 29.55 6.57
C HIS A 215 -22.64 29.81 7.29
N ALA A 216 -23.02 28.90 8.17
CA ALA A 216 -24.15 29.07 9.07
C ALA A 216 -23.80 28.52 10.45
N LYS A 217 -24.33 29.18 11.49
CA LYS A 217 -24.28 28.68 12.86
C LYS A 217 -25.54 27.87 13.12
N VAL A 218 -25.36 26.59 13.40
CA VAL A 218 -26.41 25.61 13.58
C VAL A 218 -26.45 25.17 15.04
N LEU A 219 -27.64 25.12 15.65
CA LEU A 219 -27.80 24.54 16.97
C LEU A 219 -27.60 23.03 16.88
N ARG A 220 -26.82 22.47 17.82
CA ARG A 220 -26.52 21.04 17.85
C ARG A 220 -27.74 20.23 18.30
N THR A 221 -27.94 19.06 17.71
CA THR A 221 -28.81 18.05 18.29
C THR A 221 -28.07 17.33 19.41
N SER A 222 -28.49 17.53 20.67
CA SER A 222 -27.81 16.93 21.82
C SER A 222 -27.87 15.40 21.75
N GLY A 223 -26.72 14.73 21.92
CA GLY A 223 -26.61 13.27 21.95
C GLY A 223 -26.73 12.58 20.59
N GLN A 224 -26.81 13.33 19.49
CA GLN A 224 -26.89 12.79 18.13
C GLN A 224 -25.80 13.39 17.25
N VAL A 225 -25.18 12.53 16.43
CA VAL A 225 -24.26 12.97 15.39
C VAL A 225 -25.08 13.49 14.22
N ASP A 226 -24.99 14.79 13.97
CA ASP A 226 -25.69 15.46 12.87
C ASP A 226 -24.91 15.33 11.55
N GLU A 227 -25.64 15.25 10.44
CA GLU A 227 -25.13 15.26 9.07
C GLU A 227 -25.53 16.55 8.35
N TYR A 228 -24.58 17.23 7.71
CA TYR A 228 -24.79 18.53 7.07
C TYR A 228 -24.54 18.49 5.56
N TYR A 229 -25.43 19.10 4.77
CA TYR A 229 -25.18 19.38 3.36
C TYR A 229 -25.84 20.69 2.92
N VAL A 230 -25.33 21.30 1.84
CA VAL A 230 -25.76 22.64 1.40
C VAL A 230 -26.11 22.65 -0.07
N LYS A 231 -27.16 23.41 -0.43
CA LYS A 231 -27.52 23.74 -1.82
C LYS A 231 -27.35 25.24 -2.05
N ALA A 232 -26.81 25.65 -3.20
CA ALA A 232 -26.78 27.05 -3.61
C ALA A 232 -28.13 27.46 -4.21
N VAL A 233 -28.55 28.71 -3.97
CA VAL A 233 -29.79 29.29 -4.49
C VAL A 233 -29.43 30.43 -5.43
N TYR A 234 -29.94 30.38 -6.66
CA TYR A 234 -29.72 31.36 -7.70
C TYR A 234 -31.03 32.09 -8.04
N LYS A 235 -30.95 33.40 -8.30
CA LYS A 235 -32.10 34.17 -8.78
C LYS A 235 -32.05 34.29 -10.29
N HIS A 236 -33.11 33.89 -10.99
CA HIS A 236 -33.29 34.10 -12.43
C HIS A 236 -34.69 34.64 -12.74
N GLY A 237 -34.75 35.85 -13.28
CA GLY A 237 -36.00 36.60 -13.38
C GLY A 237 -36.65 36.81 -12.00
N ASP A 238 -37.93 36.45 -11.90
CA ASP A 238 -38.73 36.52 -10.66
C ASP A 238 -38.66 35.22 -9.83
N SER A 239 -37.93 34.20 -10.28
CA SER A 239 -37.90 32.87 -9.68
C SER A 239 -36.55 32.56 -9.01
N LEU A 240 -36.59 31.69 -8.00
CA LEU A 240 -35.41 31.14 -7.31
C LEU A 240 -35.20 29.69 -7.76
N ILE A 241 -33.95 29.33 -8.04
CA ILE A 241 -33.54 28.01 -8.54
C ILE A 241 -32.45 27.46 -7.61
N GLU A 242 -32.57 26.20 -7.22
CA GLU A 242 -31.60 25.51 -6.34
C GLU A 242 -30.60 24.68 -7.16
N SER A 243 -29.38 24.55 -6.66
CA SER A 243 -28.39 23.60 -7.18
C SER A 243 -28.61 22.19 -6.61
N ASP A 244 -27.81 21.25 -7.11
CA ASP A 244 -27.56 19.98 -6.43
C ASP A 244 -26.91 20.20 -5.05
N ALA A 245 -26.98 19.19 -4.19
CA ALA A 245 -26.41 19.21 -2.85
C ALA A 245 -24.88 19.05 -2.90
N SER A 246 -24.19 19.67 -1.94
CA SER A 246 -22.80 19.38 -1.63
C SER A 246 -22.64 17.97 -1.04
N ASP A 247 -21.39 17.51 -0.90
CA ASP A 247 -21.06 16.34 -0.08
C ASP A 247 -21.55 16.51 1.37
N ILE A 248 -21.84 15.38 2.02
CA ILE A 248 -22.32 15.31 3.40
C ILE A 248 -21.14 15.41 4.37
N GLN A 249 -21.21 16.33 5.32
CA GLN A 249 -20.25 16.47 6.42
C GLN A 249 -20.88 16.00 7.74
N THR A 250 -20.23 15.05 8.40
CA THR A 250 -20.67 14.49 9.70
C THR A 250 -20.04 15.28 10.87
N ASP A 251 -20.79 15.46 11.97
CA ASP A 251 -20.29 16.05 13.22
C ASP A 251 -19.37 15.11 14.02
N GLU A 252 -18.15 14.90 13.51
CA GLU A 252 -17.14 14.07 14.16
C GLU A 252 -16.75 14.55 15.57
N ILE A 253 -16.98 15.83 15.89
CA ILE A 253 -16.70 16.38 17.22
C ILE A 253 -17.74 15.86 18.21
N THR A 254 -19.04 15.89 17.87
CA THR A 254 -20.08 15.29 18.72
C THR A 254 -19.91 13.77 18.83
N ALA A 255 -19.46 13.09 17.76
CA ALA A 255 -19.16 11.66 17.83
C ALA A 255 -18.08 11.33 18.87
N LYS A 256 -17.02 12.16 18.97
CA LYS A 256 -15.96 12.01 19.98
C LYS A 256 -16.45 12.33 21.39
N GLU A 257 -17.30 13.35 21.55
CA GLU A 257 -17.90 13.69 22.85
C GLU A 257 -18.79 12.55 23.36
N ILE A 258 -19.62 11.95 22.50
CA ILE A 258 -20.43 10.76 22.85
C ILE A 258 -19.53 9.58 23.25
N GLN A 259 -18.41 9.37 22.57
CA GLN A 259 -17.47 8.31 22.91
C GLN A 259 -16.80 8.53 24.28
N GLN A 260 -16.45 9.78 24.61
CA GLN A 260 -15.90 10.15 25.92
C GLN A 260 -16.93 9.97 27.03
N GLU A 261 -18.19 10.33 26.77
CA GLU A 261 -19.31 10.09 27.68
C GLU A 261 -19.50 8.58 27.95
N ILE A 262 -19.53 7.74 26.91
CA ILE A 262 -19.64 6.27 27.07
C ILE A 262 -18.47 5.72 27.91
N LEU A 263 -17.24 6.18 27.67
CA LEU A 263 -16.08 5.74 28.45
C LEU A 263 -16.16 6.19 29.92
N ALA A 264 -16.67 7.40 30.16
CA ALA A 264 -16.93 7.90 31.51
C ALA A 264 -17.99 7.05 32.21
N TRP A 265 -19.06 6.66 31.51
CA TRP A 265 -20.09 5.75 32.03
C TRP A 265 -19.50 4.38 32.39
N GLU A 266 -18.73 3.76 31.51
CA GLU A 266 -18.08 2.47 31.80
C GLU A 266 -17.13 2.55 33.00
N THR A 267 -16.39 3.66 33.12
CA THR A 267 -15.48 3.90 34.25
C THR A 267 -16.26 4.08 35.55
N TYR A 268 -17.37 4.82 35.52
CA TYR A 268 -18.29 4.96 36.63
C TYR A 268 -18.88 3.60 37.03
N ASP A 269 -19.35 2.79 36.09
CA ASP A 269 -19.91 1.45 36.36
C ASP A 269 -18.88 0.50 36.99
N ARG A 270 -17.60 0.60 36.60
CA ARG A 270 -16.50 -0.14 37.25
C ARG A 270 -16.27 0.30 38.69
N ILE A 271 -16.33 1.62 38.96
CA ILE A 271 -16.26 2.14 40.33
C ILE A 271 -17.41 1.56 41.14
N VAL A 272 -18.64 1.63 40.62
CA VAL A 272 -19.83 1.09 41.28
C VAL A 272 -19.71 -0.41 41.55
N ALA A 273 -19.25 -1.21 40.57
CA ALA A 273 -19.07 -2.65 40.74
C ALA A 273 -18.03 -2.99 41.84
N ALA A 274 -16.99 -2.16 41.98
CA ALA A 274 -15.95 -2.31 42.98
C ALA A 274 -16.38 -1.80 44.38
N LEU A 275 -17.53 -1.13 44.54
CA LEU A 275 -18.08 -0.69 45.84
C LEU A 275 -18.66 -1.87 46.65
N ASN A 276 -17.89 -2.94 46.81
CA ASN A 276 -18.24 -4.14 47.57
C ASN A 276 -17.24 -4.37 48.73
N PRO A 277 -17.57 -5.20 49.73
CA PRO A 277 -16.73 -5.37 50.92
C PRO A 277 -15.29 -5.84 50.67
N SER A 278 -15.02 -6.55 49.58
CA SER A 278 -13.69 -7.05 49.23
C SER A 278 -12.85 -6.07 48.40
N GLU A 279 -13.45 -5.13 47.69
CA GLU A 279 -12.78 -4.37 46.63
C GLU A 279 -12.98 -2.84 46.71
N TRP A 280 -13.63 -2.33 47.77
CA TRP A 280 -13.94 -0.90 47.89
C TRP A 280 -12.72 0.03 47.81
N GLN A 281 -11.53 -0.44 48.17
CA GLN A 281 -10.25 0.30 48.02
C GLN A 281 -9.85 0.45 46.55
N THR A 282 -10.22 -0.51 45.70
CA THR A 282 -10.07 -0.40 44.25
C THR A 282 -11.04 0.63 43.68
N ALA A 283 -12.28 0.70 44.19
CA ALA A 283 -13.25 1.73 43.82
C ALA A 283 -12.77 3.14 44.19
N GLU A 284 -12.25 3.32 45.41
CA GLU A 284 -11.65 4.56 45.89
C GLU A 284 -10.49 5.03 44.99
N LYS A 285 -9.57 4.12 44.68
CA LYS A 285 -8.45 4.43 43.79
C LYS A 285 -8.93 4.82 42.39
N LEU A 286 -9.82 4.03 41.79
CA LEU A 286 -10.38 4.32 40.46
C LEU A 286 -11.11 5.66 40.43
N LEU A 287 -11.81 6.00 41.51
CA LEU A 287 -12.53 7.26 41.65
C LEU A 287 -11.56 8.45 41.70
N TYR A 288 -10.47 8.38 42.47
CA TYR A 288 -9.48 9.46 42.53
C TYR A 288 -8.68 9.60 41.23
N ASP A 289 -8.23 8.47 40.65
CA ASP A 289 -7.44 8.45 39.41
C ASP A 289 -8.23 9.05 38.22
N ASN A 290 -9.57 8.92 38.24
CA ASN A 290 -10.44 9.38 37.15
C ASN A 290 -11.31 10.58 37.52
N GLN A 291 -11.09 11.23 38.68
CA GLN A 291 -11.99 12.28 39.17
C GLN A 291 -12.21 13.42 38.16
N PRO A 292 -11.18 14.03 37.54
CA PRO A 292 -11.39 15.12 36.59
C PRO A 292 -12.20 14.66 35.37
N PHE A 293 -11.85 13.48 34.85
CA PHE A 293 -12.50 12.86 33.70
C PHE A 293 -13.98 12.58 33.93
N LEU A 294 -14.33 12.02 35.09
CA LEU A 294 -15.72 11.73 35.47
C LEU A 294 -16.52 13.02 35.74
N SER A 295 -15.89 14.04 36.32
CA SER A 295 -16.56 15.32 36.59
C SER A 295 -16.89 16.12 35.34
N GLU A 296 -16.19 15.87 34.24
CA GLU A 296 -16.39 16.58 32.96
C GLU A 296 -17.34 15.83 32.02
N ASN A 297 -17.33 14.49 32.05
CA ASN A 297 -17.91 13.66 30.97
C ASN A 297 -19.09 12.77 31.41
N LEU A 298 -19.48 12.79 32.69
CA LEU A 298 -20.71 12.13 33.15
C LEU A 298 -21.92 13.06 33.07
N ASP A 299 -23.13 12.49 33.04
CA ASP A 299 -24.36 13.26 33.23
C ASP A 299 -24.43 13.87 34.65
N GLN A 300 -25.32 14.86 34.82
CA GLN A 300 -25.42 15.62 36.07
C GLN A 300 -25.73 14.76 37.30
N GLU A 301 -26.52 13.69 37.16
CA GLU A 301 -26.84 12.79 38.27
C GLU A 301 -25.61 11.99 38.69
N ARG A 302 -24.89 11.40 37.74
CA ARG A 302 -23.66 10.64 38.01
C ARG A 302 -22.50 11.53 38.44
N GLN A 303 -22.40 12.77 37.97
CA GLN A 303 -21.46 13.77 38.49
C GLN A 303 -21.74 14.07 39.96
N GLN A 304 -23.01 14.26 40.34
CA GLN A 304 -23.40 14.45 41.73
C GLN A 304 -23.05 13.21 42.57
N ASN A 305 -23.33 12.00 42.07
CA ASN A 305 -22.96 10.77 42.74
C ASN A 305 -21.43 10.62 42.90
N THR A 306 -20.66 10.97 41.87
CA THR A 306 -19.19 10.97 41.89
C THR A 306 -18.66 11.98 42.92
N ALA A 307 -19.21 13.19 42.97
CA ALA A 307 -18.86 14.21 43.95
C ALA A 307 -19.20 13.75 45.39
N LEU A 308 -20.35 13.11 45.58
CA LEU A 308 -20.76 12.52 46.86
C LEU A 308 -19.84 11.37 47.27
N LEU A 309 -19.46 10.48 46.34
CA LEU A 309 -18.50 9.40 46.58
C LEU A 309 -17.11 9.95 46.93
N VAL A 310 -16.63 10.98 46.24
CA VAL A 310 -15.34 11.65 46.55
C VAL A 310 -15.40 12.28 47.93
N ALA A 311 -16.49 12.99 48.25
CA ALA A 311 -16.68 13.59 49.55
C ALA A 311 -16.83 12.54 50.67
N PHE A 312 -17.38 11.37 50.35
CA PHE A 312 -17.48 10.22 51.24
C PHE A 312 -16.10 9.62 51.52
N PHE A 313 -15.32 9.28 50.49
CA PHE A 313 -13.98 8.70 50.67
C PHE A 313 -13.01 9.69 51.33
N LYS A 314 -13.12 10.99 51.06
CA LYS A 314 -12.35 12.00 51.80
C LYS A 314 -12.62 12.00 53.31
N ASP A 315 -13.86 11.73 53.74
CA ASP A 315 -14.19 11.62 55.16
C ASP A 315 -13.65 10.31 55.76
N ILE A 316 -13.61 9.22 54.97
CA ILE A 316 -12.96 7.97 55.35
C ILE A 316 -11.45 8.18 55.51
N ASP A 317 -10.79 8.79 54.52
CA ASP A 317 -9.36 9.12 54.52
C ASP A 317 -8.99 10.03 55.69
N ALA A 318 -9.78 11.08 55.94
CA ALA A 318 -9.57 11.98 57.06
C ALA A 318 -9.69 11.25 58.41
N GLY A 319 -10.65 10.33 58.52
CA GLY A 319 -10.77 9.47 59.70
C GLY A 319 -9.56 8.53 59.86
N ASP A 320 -9.11 7.91 58.78
CA ASP A 320 -7.96 7.00 58.78
C ASP A 320 -6.66 7.74 59.15
N GLN A 321 -6.42 8.94 58.62
CA GLN A 321 -5.27 9.78 58.98
C GLN A 321 -5.26 10.14 60.48
N LEU A 322 -6.42 10.47 61.05
CA LEU A 322 -6.56 10.80 62.47
C LEU A 322 -6.32 9.60 63.39
N ILE A 323 -6.59 8.38 62.92
CA ILE A 323 -6.28 7.13 63.64
C ILE A 323 -4.82 6.70 63.44
N GLN A 324 -4.17 7.08 62.34
CA GLN A 324 -2.74 6.78 62.12
C GLN A 324 -1.80 7.80 62.80
N ALA A 325 -2.31 8.93 63.27
CA ALA A 325 -1.52 9.94 63.97
C ALA A 325 -0.91 9.37 65.27
N THR A 326 0.43 9.36 65.36
CA THR A 326 1.15 8.86 66.55
C THR A 326 1.64 10.05 67.40
N PRO A 327 1.29 10.13 68.71
CA PRO A 327 0.46 9.20 69.47
C PRO A 327 -1.05 9.40 69.23
N ILE A 328 -1.81 8.30 69.22
CA ILE A 328 -3.27 8.31 69.07
C ILE A 328 -3.89 8.74 70.41
N SER A 329 -4.77 9.73 70.39
CA SER A 329 -5.47 10.24 71.57
C SER A 329 -6.98 9.94 71.49
N ILE A 330 -7.68 10.00 72.64
CA ILE A 330 -9.15 9.94 72.65
C ILE A 330 -9.72 11.05 71.77
N LYS A 331 -9.17 12.26 71.85
CA LYS A 331 -9.62 13.40 71.04
C LYS A 331 -9.41 13.19 69.54
N SER A 332 -8.29 12.60 69.10
CA SER A 332 -8.08 12.28 67.69
C SER A 332 -8.99 11.13 67.23
N SER A 333 -9.27 10.17 68.09
CA SER A 333 -10.20 9.06 67.82
C SER A 333 -11.66 9.52 67.77
N GLU A 334 -12.07 10.48 68.62
CA GLU A 334 -13.40 11.12 68.58
C GLU A 334 -13.56 11.99 67.32
N SER A 335 -12.52 12.71 66.92
CA SER A 335 -12.49 13.42 65.64
C SER A 335 -12.57 12.45 64.45
N ALA A 336 -11.85 11.32 64.49
CA ALA A 336 -11.97 10.29 63.46
C ALA A 336 -13.37 9.68 63.41
N LEU A 337 -13.98 9.43 64.56
CA LEU A 337 -15.37 8.96 64.66
C LEU A 337 -16.34 9.97 64.04
N SER A 338 -16.10 11.27 64.25
CA SER A 338 -16.88 12.35 63.65
C SER A 338 -16.74 12.37 62.12
N SER A 339 -15.53 12.16 61.60
CA SER A 339 -15.30 12.02 60.15
C SER A 339 -16.02 10.79 59.59
N TYR A 340 -15.92 9.62 60.23
CA TYR A 340 -16.64 8.42 59.77
C TYR A 340 -18.17 8.55 59.91
N GLN A 341 -18.67 9.28 60.91
CA GLN A 341 -20.10 9.60 61.03
C GLN A 341 -20.57 10.52 59.91
N SER A 342 -19.75 11.50 59.53
CA SER A 342 -19.98 12.33 58.34
C SER A 342 -19.99 11.48 57.06
N ALA A 343 -19.05 10.54 56.92
CA ALA A 343 -19.06 9.55 55.83
C ALA A 343 -20.35 8.70 55.85
N ALA A 344 -20.81 8.23 57.01
CA ALA A 344 -22.07 7.49 57.13
C ALA A 344 -23.30 8.32 56.73
N GLN A 345 -23.29 9.63 57.00
CA GLN A 345 -24.35 10.53 56.53
C GLN A 345 -24.29 10.70 55.01
N LYS A 346 -23.10 10.88 54.44
CA LYS A 346 -22.90 10.98 52.98
C LYS A 346 -23.27 9.69 52.26
N ALA A 347 -23.00 8.53 52.86
CA ALA A 347 -23.42 7.22 52.35
C ALA A 347 -24.95 7.10 52.21
N LYS A 348 -25.72 7.68 53.15
CA LYS A 348 -27.19 7.71 53.08
C LYS A 348 -27.74 8.67 52.03
N SER A 349 -26.93 9.64 51.61
CA SER A 349 -27.27 10.57 50.53
C SER A 349 -26.97 10.01 49.14
N LEU A 350 -26.29 8.86 49.06
CA LEU A 350 -26.07 8.16 47.79
C LEU A 350 -27.33 7.40 47.38
N PRO A 351 -27.57 7.23 46.06
CA PRO A 351 -28.67 6.41 45.56
C PRO A 351 -28.63 4.98 46.09
N THR A 352 -29.80 4.35 46.23
CA THR A 352 -29.96 2.97 46.77
C THR A 352 -29.17 1.87 46.05
N GLY A 353 -28.63 2.14 44.86
CA GLY A 353 -27.76 1.22 44.13
C GLY A 353 -26.28 1.26 44.53
N LEU A 354 -25.86 2.23 45.37
CA LEU A 354 -24.47 2.44 45.79
C LEU A 354 -24.32 2.17 47.30
N ASP A 355 -24.49 0.91 47.72
CA ASP A 355 -24.41 0.54 49.13
C ASP A 355 -22.96 0.53 49.64
N VAL A 356 -22.52 1.68 50.15
CA VAL A 356 -21.22 1.86 50.79
C VAL A 356 -21.34 2.00 52.30
N GLU A 357 -22.54 1.84 52.89
CA GLU A 357 -22.78 2.10 54.31
C GLU A 357 -22.00 1.13 55.21
N PHE A 358 -21.63 -0.03 54.68
CA PHE A 358 -20.80 -1.02 55.39
C PHE A 358 -19.40 -0.47 55.75
N ILE A 359 -18.81 0.40 54.92
CA ILE A 359 -17.45 0.94 55.12
C ILE A 359 -17.38 1.81 56.39
N PRO A 360 -18.18 2.89 56.53
CA PRO A 360 -18.16 3.70 57.75
C PRO A 360 -18.68 2.92 58.94
N ARG A 361 -19.60 1.94 58.79
CA ARG A 361 -20.02 1.08 59.91
C ARG A 361 -18.86 0.25 60.49
N LEU A 362 -18.05 -0.37 59.62
CA LEU A 362 -16.85 -1.10 60.04
C LEU A 362 -15.86 -0.16 60.75
N LYS A 363 -15.61 1.02 60.17
CA LYS A 363 -14.67 2.02 60.73
C LYS A 363 -15.17 2.65 62.04
N ILE A 364 -16.47 2.95 62.16
CA ILE A 364 -17.11 3.45 63.39
C ILE A 364 -17.03 2.40 64.50
N ASN A 365 -17.25 1.12 64.19
CA ASN A 365 -17.14 0.05 65.19
C ASN A 365 -15.70 -0.08 65.68
N ALA A 366 -14.72 -0.11 64.76
CA ALA A 366 -13.31 -0.12 65.12
C ALA A 366 -12.91 1.14 65.92
N GLY A 367 -13.40 2.32 65.54
CA GLY A 367 -13.16 3.58 66.25
C GLY A 367 -13.80 3.61 67.64
N LYS A 368 -15.01 3.07 67.82
CA LYS A 368 -15.66 2.93 69.13
C LYS A 368 -14.91 1.94 70.02
N GLU A 369 -14.44 0.83 69.47
CA GLU A 369 -13.59 -0.12 70.19
C GLU A 369 -12.27 0.54 70.60
N GLN A 370 -11.66 1.35 69.72
CA GLN A 370 -10.44 2.08 70.04
C GLN A 370 -10.67 3.16 71.11
N ILE A 371 -11.77 3.92 71.06
CA ILE A 371 -12.15 4.87 72.12
C ILE A 371 -12.45 4.12 73.43
N ALA A 372 -13.17 3.01 73.38
CA ALA A 372 -13.46 2.20 74.56
C ALA A 372 -12.17 1.62 75.16
N ARG A 373 -11.23 1.17 74.34
CA ARG A 373 -9.88 0.76 74.76
C ARG A 373 -9.13 1.94 75.37
N LEU A 374 -9.03 3.08 74.69
CA LEU A 374 -8.33 4.28 75.20
C LEU A 374 -8.98 4.87 76.46
N GLN A 375 -10.31 4.81 76.61
CA GLN A 375 -11.03 5.23 77.83
C GLN A 375 -10.85 4.22 78.96
N THR A 376 -10.82 2.92 78.65
CA THR A 376 -10.47 1.87 79.60
C THR A 376 -9.03 2.04 80.05
N GLU A 377 -8.11 2.31 79.13
CA GLU A 377 -6.71 2.63 79.38
C GLU A 377 -6.59 3.92 80.19
N GLN A 378 -7.38 4.96 79.93
CA GLN A 378 -7.35 6.21 80.70
C GLN A 378 -7.90 6.04 82.12
N LYS A 379 -8.97 5.26 82.30
CA LYS A 379 -9.49 4.89 83.64
C LYS A 379 -8.54 3.96 84.38
N GLN A 380 -7.91 3.02 83.69
CA GLN A 380 -6.84 2.18 84.22
C GLN A 380 -5.55 2.97 84.49
N LEU A 381 -5.29 4.06 83.76
CA LEU A 381 -4.20 4.98 83.98
C LEU A 381 -4.47 5.83 85.22
N ALA A 382 -5.68 6.36 85.40
CA ALA A 382 -6.07 7.11 86.60
C ALA A 382 -6.09 6.22 87.86
N ALA A 383 -6.72 5.04 87.78
CA ALA A 383 -6.67 4.04 88.85
C ALA A 383 -5.24 3.52 89.08
N GLY A 384 -4.46 3.38 88.00
CA GLY A 384 -3.04 3.02 88.02
C GLY A 384 -2.14 4.12 88.60
N GLN A 385 -2.50 5.39 88.46
CA GLN A 385 -1.84 6.54 89.07
C GLN A 385 -2.16 6.61 90.57
N THR A 386 -3.42 6.40 90.98
CA THR A 386 -3.78 6.28 92.41
C THR A 386 -3.11 5.06 93.05
N TYR A 387 -3.11 3.91 92.37
CA TYR A 387 -2.34 2.73 92.76
C TYR A 387 -0.83 3.04 92.78
N GLY A 388 -0.33 3.79 91.82
CA GLY A 388 1.06 4.26 91.74
C GLY A 388 1.45 5.20 92.89
N LEU A 389 0.55 6.06 93.36
CA LEU A 389 0.75 6.87 94.56
C LEU A 389 0.78 6.02 95.83
N ILE A 390 -0.06 4.98 95.92
CA ILE A 390 0.01 3.98 96.99
C ILE A 390 1.36 3.24 96.91
N VAL A 391 1.77 2.75 95.73
CA VAL A 391 3.09 2.11 95.48
C VAL A 391 4.25 3.05 95.84
N ALA A 392 4.18 4.33 95.47
CA ALA A 392 5.23 5.30 95.74
C ALA A 392 5.36 5.64 97.23
N ALA A 393 4.25 5.68 97.96
CA ALA A 393 4.21 5.84 99.40
C ALA A 393 4.59 4.54 100.15
N LEU A 394 4.65 3.39 99.47
CA LEU A 394 5.17 2.12 100.00
C LEU A 394 6.69 2.13 99.99
N ASN A 395 7.25 3.05 100.77
CA ASN A 395 8.67 3.22 101.02
C ASN A 395 8.92 3.27 102.55
N PRO A 396 10.17 3.08 103.01
CA PRO A 396 10.46 2.89 104.43
C PRO A 396 10.02 4.00 105.39
N SER A 397 9.95 5.25 104.91
CA SER A 397 9.57 6.42 105.71
C SER A 397 8.08 6.74 105.72
N GLU A 398 7.31 6.24 104.75
CA GLU A 398 5.94 6.71 104.50
C GLU A 398 4.91 5.58 104.35
N TRP A 399 5.28 4.31 104.57
CA TRP A 399 4.40 3.16 104.33
C TRP A 399 3.08 3.18 105.12
N GLN A 400 3.03 3.84 106.28
CA GLN A 400 1.81 4.06 107.07
C GLN A 400 0.82 5.01 106.35
N THR A 401 1.35 5.95 105.55
CA THR A 401 0.55 6.81 104.66
C THR A 401 -0.04 5.99 103.51
N ALA A 402 0.73 5.03 102.97
CA ALA A 402 0.23 4.13 101.93
C ALA A 402 -0.85 3.16 102.42
N GLU A 403 -0.70 2.64 103.64
CA GLU A 403 -1.72 1.81 104.31
C GLU A 403 -3.03 2.59 104.46
N LYS A 404 -2.96 3.84 104.90
CA LYS A 404 -4.14 4.71 105.04
C LYS A 404 -4.79 5.02 103.69
N LEU A 405 -4.01 5.40 102.67
CA LEU A 405 -4.50 5.66 101.31
C LEU A 405 -5.15 4.44 100.65
N LEU A 406 -4.62 3.24 100.95
CA LEU A 406 -5.17 1.96 100.48
C LEU A 406 -6.55 1.67 101.08
N TYR A 407 -6.74 1.88 102.38
CA TYR A 407 -8.04 1.69 103.03
C TYR A 407 -9.08 2.75 102.60
N ASP A 408 -8.68 4.01 102.47
CA ASP A 408 -9.59 5.11 102.09
C ASP A 408 -10.11 5.01 100.64
N ASN A 409 -9.38 4.35 99.73
CA ASN A 409 -9.70 4.25 98.29
C ASN A 409 -10.04 2.82 97.82
N GLN A 410 -10.25 1.88 98.76
CA GLN A 410 -10.34 0.46 98.47
C GLN A 410 -11.44 0.09 97.46
N GLN A 411 -12.62 0.73 97.56
CA GLN A 411 -13.75 0.46 96.65
C GLN A 411 -13.45 0.93 95.21
N PHE A 412 -12.93 2.15 95.04
CA PHE A 412 -12.58 2.72 93.74
C PHE A 412 -11.53 1.89 92.97
N LEU A 413 -10.52 1.39 93.69
CA LEU A 413 -9.46 0.53 93.14
C LEU A 413 -9.99 -0.86 92.75
N SER A 414 -10.91 -1.43 93.55
CA SER A 414 -11.49 -2.75 93.29
C SER A 414 -12.39 -2.83 92.05
N GLU A 415 -12.97 -1.70 91.63
CA GLU A 415 -13.89 -1.63 90.49
C GLU A 415 -13.20 -1.27 89.16
N ASN A 416 -12.04 -0.61 89.20
CA ASN A 416 -11.46 0.08 88.02
C ASN A 416 -10.01 -0.30 87.66
N LEU A 417 -9.30 -1.06 88.50
CA LEU A 417 -8.00 -1.64 88.13
C LEU A 417 -8.16 -2.83 87.17
N ASP A 418 -7.11 -3.26 86.48
CA ASP A 418 -7.12 -4.56 85.78
C ASP A 418 -7.19 -5.73 86.79
N GLN A 419 -7.59 -6.92 86.34
CA GLN A 419 -7.84 -8.07 87.23
C GLN A 419 -6.61 -8.42 88.08
N GLU A 420 -5.43 -8.27 87.51
CA GLU A 420 -4.16 -8.51 88.17
C GLU A 420 -3.94 -7.46 89.29
N ARG A 421 -4.06 -6.15 89.00
CA ARG A 421 -3.93 -5.08 89.99
C ARG A 421 -5.04 -5.09 91.06
N ARG A 422 -6.27 -5.50 90.75
CA ARG A 422 -7.34 -5.72 91.76
C ARG A 422 -6.98 -6.81 92.75
N GLN A 423 -6.50 -7.95 92.25
CA GLN A 423 -6.03 -9.05 93.09
C GLN A 423 -4.88 -8.59 93.98
N LYS A 424 -4.00 -7.73 93.47
CA LYS A 424 -2.88 -7.15 94.21
C LYS A 424 -3.31 -6.16 95.27
N THR A 425 -4.27 -5.27 95.00
CA THR A 425 -4.84 -4.37 96.02
C THR A 425 -5.51 -5.15 97.15
N ALA A 426 -6.23 -6.24 96.83
CA ALA A 426 -6.82 -7.13 97.83
C ALA A 426 -5.77 -7.89 98.65
N LEU A 427 -4.69 -8.34 98.00
CA LEU A 427 -3.55 -8.94 98.68
C LEU A 427 -2.80 -7.93 99.58
N LEU A 428 -2.67 -6.67 99.16
CA LEU A 428 -1.99 -5.60 99.91
C LEU A 428 -2.73 -5.29 101.22
N ALA A 429 -4.06 -5.27 101.19
CA ALA A 429 -4.87 -5.10 102.40
C ALA A 429 -4.78 -6.32 103.35
N ALA A 430 -4.71 -7.54 102.79
CA ALA A 430 -4.51 -8.76 103.58
C ALA A 430 -3.07 -8.90 104.11
N PHE A 431 -2.10 -8.28 103.44
CA PHE A 431 -0.69 -8.23 103.81
C PHE A 431 -0.45 -7.35 105.05
N PHE A 432 -0.96 -6.12 105.08
CA PHE A 432 -0.80 -5.23 106.24
C PHE A 432 -1.42 -5.82 107.52
N LYS A 433 -2.54 -6.53 107.39
CA LYS A 433 -3.17 -7.26 108.48
C LYS A 433 -2.29 -8.36 109.12
N ASP A 434 -1.42 -9.01 108.34
CA ASP A 434 -0.49 -10.03 108.84
C ASP A 434 0.77 -9.43 109.50
N ILE A 435 1.23 -8.26 109.02
CA ILE A 435 2.35 -7.51 109.63
C ILE A 435 2.00 -7.13 111.09
N ASP A 436 0.79 -6.60 111.31
CA ASP A 436 0.29 -6.22 112.64
C ASP A 436 0.21 -7.40 113.63
N ALA A 437 -0.02 -8.62 113.12
CA ALA A 437 -0.08 -9.84 113.92
C ALA A 437 1.33 -10.35 114.29
N GLY A 438 2.29 -10.27 113.36
CA GLY A 438 3.69 -10.66 113.61
C GLY A 438 4.40 -9.75 114.62
N ASP A 439 4.14 -8.43 114.56
CA ASP A 439 4.74 -7.45 115.48
C ASP A 439 4.35 -7.69 116.96
N ARG A 440 3.16 -8.26 117.22
CA ARG A 440 2.72 -8.65 118.57
C ARG A 440 3.46 -9.86 119.14
N LEU A 441 3.94 -10.77 118.29
CA LEU A 441 4.61 -12.01 118.69
C LEU A 441 6.14 -11.83 118.80
N GLY A 442 6.73 -10.94 118.01
CA GLY A 442 8.18 -10.67 118.00
C GLY A 442 8.74 -9.98 119.25
N GLN A 443 7.89 -9.47 120.15
CA GLN A 443 8.29 -8.75 121.37
C GLN A 443 8.37 -9.62 122.64
N ALA A 444 8.17 -10.95 122.55
CA ALA A 444 8.25 -11.86 123.70
C ALA A 444 9.72 -12.25 124.00
N ALA A 445 10.24 -11.94 125.19
CA ALA A 445 11.60 -12.27 125.61
C ALA A 445 11.66 -13.55 126.49
N PRO A 446 12.67 -14.45 126.31
CA PRO A 446 13.85 -14.37 125.42
C PRO A 446 13.72 -15.09 124.05
N ALA A 447 14.56 -14.73 123.06
CA ALA A 447 14.48 -15.18 121.65
C ALA A 447 15.32 -16.44 121.29
N SER A 448 14.77 -17.35 120.47
CA SER A 448 15.36 -18.61 119.96
C SER A 448 15.06 -18.79 118.45
N ILE A 449 15.81 -19.61 117.67
CA ILE A 449 15.48 -19.93 116.26
C ILE A 449 14.00 -20.30 116.12
N LYS A 450 13.44 -21.03 117.09
CA LYS A 450 12.04 -21.50 117.09
C LYS A 450 10.99 -20.40 117.37
N SER A 451 11.31 -19.42 118.22
CA SER A 451 10.43 -18.26 118.48
C SER A 451 10.54 -17.21 117.37
N ILE A 452 11.74 -17.07 116.79
CA ILE A 452 12.00 -16.28 115.57
C ILE A 452 11.31 -16.97 114.38
N GLU A 453 11.34 -18.30 114.25
CA GLU A 453 10.60 -19.07 113.24
C GLU A 453 9.08 -18.89 113.35
N SER A 454 8.53 -18.75 114.56
CA SER A 454 7.10 -18.55 114.78
C SER A 454 6.64 -17.12 114.45
N ALA A 455 7.43 -16.10 114.82
CA ALA A 455 7.22 -14.73 114.36
C ALA A 455 7.46 -14.61 112.84
N LEU A 456 8.49 -15.28 112.34
CA LEU A 456 8.77 -15.48 110.92
C LEU A 456 7.64 -16.23 110.25
N MET A 457 6.82 -17.09 110.86
CA MET A 457 5.69 -17.72 110.17
C MET A 457 4.58 -16.73 109.84
N PHE A 458 4.32 -15.76 110.72
CA PHE A 458 3.38 -14.66 110.46
C PHE A 458 3.99 -13.63 109.51
N TYR A 459 5.26 -13.27 109.69
CA TYR A 459 5.92 -12.42 108.71
C TYR A 459 6.15 -13.12 107.38
N GLN A 460 6.38 -14.43 107.32
CA GLN A 460 6.48 -15.24 106.09
C GLN A 460 5.12 -15.46 105.48
N SER A 461 4.04 -15.44 106.25
CA SER A 461 2.69 -15.32 105.71
C SER A 461 2.51 -13.95 105.06
N ALA A 462 2.95 -12.87 105.73
CA ALA A 462 3.00 -11.53 105.14
C ALA A 462 3.99 -11.42 103.96
N GLU A 463 5.12 -12.13 103.97
CA GLU A 463 6.14 -12.19 102.91
C GLU A 463 5.65 -13.05 101.77
N LYS A 464 4.95 -14.16 102.02
CA LYS A 464 4.28 -14.96 100.98
C LYS A 464 3.20 -14.13 100.34
N LYS A 465 2.41 -13.40 101.12
CA LYS A 465 1.42 -12.44 100.62
C LYS A 465 2.10 -11.31 99.84
N ALA A 466 3.22 -10.77 100.31
CA ALA A 466 4.02 -9.75 99.63
C ALA A 466 4.77 -10.28 98.39
N LYS A 467 5.13 -11.57 98.34
CA LYS A 467 5.69 -12.27 97.18
C LYS A 467 4.63 -12.69 96.17
N SER A 468 3.39 -12.82 96.61
CA SER A 468 2.23 -12.95 95.73
C SER A 468 1.67 -11.61 95.26
N LEU A 469 2.17 -10.50 95.83
CA LEU A 469 2.15 -9.20 95.16
C LEU A 469 3.25 -9.21 94.08
N PRO A 470 3.12 -8.43 93.00
CA PRO A 470 4.04 -8.47 91.88
C PRO A 470 5.35 -7.75 92.21
N THR A 471 6.36 -8.08 91.42
CA THR A 471 7.77 -7.63 91.50
C THR A 471 8.07 -6.13 91.33
N GLY A 472 7.09 -5.23 91.50
CA GLY A 472 7.30 -3.77 91.48
C GLY A 472 6.80 -3.03 92.73
N LEU A 473 6.17 -3.75 93.65
CA LEU A 473 5.76 -3.26 94.95
C LEU A 473 6.71 -3.88 95.95
N ASP A 474 7.83 -3.23 96.18
CA ASP A 474 8.70 -3.62 97.27
C ASP A 474 8.05 -3.14 98.57
N VAL A 475 6.96 -3.79 98.95
CA VAL A 475 6.48 -3.80 100.34
C VAL A 475 7.09 -4.96 101.08
N GLU A 476 7.79 -5.84 100.34
CA GLU A 476 8.55 -6.92 100.90
C GLU A 476 9.59 -6.37 101.85
N PHE A 477 10.16 -5.17 101.68
CA PHE A 477 11.00 -4.55 102.71
C PHE A 477 10.33 -4.43 104.09
N ILE A 478 9.00 -4.45 104.25
CA ILE A 478 8.33 -4.34 105.56
C ILE A 478 8.37 -5.68 106.32
N PRO A 479 7.84 -6.81 105.79
CA PRO A 479 8.09 -8.11 106.36
C PRO A 479 9.57 -8.41 106.24
N ARG A 480 10.31 -8.13 105.16
CA ARG A 480 11.78 -8.28 105.01
C ARG A 480 12.58 -7.42 105.96
N LEU A 481 12.21 -6.23 106.43
CA LEU A 481 12.99 -5.58 107.50
C LEU A 481 12.82 -6.35 108.81
N LYS A 482 11.63 -6.92 109.06
CA LYS A 482 11.32 -7.72 110.26
C LYS A 482 11.82 -9.16 110.14
N ILE A 483 11.81 -9.67 108.92
CA ILE A 483 12.22 -10.99 108.49
C ILE A 483 13.69 -10.99 108.32
N ASP A 484 14.35 -9.98 107.77
CA ASP A 484 15.80 -9.77 107.65
C ASP A 484 16.34 -9.34 109.01
N ALA A 485 15.68 -8.56 109.86
CA ALA A 485 16.11 -8.51 111.27
C ALA A 485 16.06 -9.92 111.93
N GLY A 486 15.11 -10.78 111.55
CA GLY A 486 15.05 -12.19 111.94
C GLY A 486 15.89 -13.16 111.08
N LYS A 487 16.25 -12.77 109.85
CA LYS A 487 16.80 -13.58 108.75
C LYS A 487 18.21 -13.13 108.53
N GLU A 488 18.65 -11.89 108.50
CA GLU A 488 20.05 -11.46 108.73
C GLU A 488 20.65 -12.17 109.96
N GLN A 489 19.84 -12.42 111.00
CA GLN A 489 20.20 -13.28 112.13
C GLN A 489 20.31 -14.79 111.77
N ILE A 490 19.62 -15.26 110.72
CA ILE A 490 19.66 -16.61 110.09
C ILE A 490 20.46 -16.68 108.75
N ALA A 491 20.86 -15.55 108.15
CA ALA A 491 21.15 -15.34 106.72
C ALA A 491 22.45 -14.57 106.53
N ARG A 492 23.00 -13.90 107.56
CA ARG A 492 24.46 -13.93 107.74
C ARG A 492 24.99 -15.36 107.63
N LEU A 493 24.17 -16.35 108.02
CA LEU A 493 24.50 -17.77 107.93
C LEU A 493 24.09 -18.44 106.59
N GLN A 494 23.43 -17.76 105.63
CA GLN A 494 22.96 -18.33 104.33
C GLN A 494 23.40 -17.57 103.06
N THR A 495 23.66 -16.26 103.11
CA THR A 495 24.03 -15.41 101.96
C THR A 495 25.42 -15.72 101.40
N GLU A 496 26.37 -16.14 102.25
CA GLU A 496 27.71 -16.59 101.80
C GLU A 496 27.64 -17.84 100.90
N GLN A 497 26.60 -18.68 101.00
CA GLN A 497 26.48 -19.90 100.19
C GLN A 497 26.04 -19.68 98.74
N LYS A 498 25.26 -18.62 98.43
CA LYS A 498 24.66 -18.43 97.10
C LYS A 498 25.55 -17.68 96.11
N GLN A 499 26.36 -16.72 96.58
CA GLN A 499 27.31 -15.99 95.74
C GLN A 499 28.42 -16.90 95.19
N LEU A 500 28.84 -17.91 95.95
CA LEU A 500 29.84 -18.91 95.52
C LEU A 500 29.34 -19.76 94.33
N ALA A 501 28.07 -20.16 94.34
CA ALA A 501 27.48 -21.03 93.30
C ALA A 501 27.26 -20.30 91.96
N ALA A 502 26.90 -19.01 92.00
CA ALA A 502 26.74 -18.19 90.80
C ALA A 502 28.08 -17.91 90.11
N GLY A 503 29.12 -17.58 90.88
CA GLY A 503 30.49 -17.40 90.37
C GLY A 503 31.00 -18.63 89.61
N GLN A 504 30.80 -19.84 90.16
CA GLN A 504 31.20 -21.10 89.51
C GLN A 504 30.45 -21.38 88.20
N THR A 505 29.20 -20.93 88.07
CA THR A 505 28.39 -21.15 86.87
C THR A 505 28.81 -20.22 85.73
N TYR A 506 29.16 -18.97 86.05
CA TYR A 506 29.73 -18.02 85.09
C TYR A 506 31.09 -18.49 84.56
N ASP A 507 31.97 -18.96 85.44
CA ASP A 507 33.30 -19.44 85.04
C ASP A 507 33.21 -20.66 84.11
N ARG A 508 32.19 -21.52 84.27
CA ARG A 508 31.91 -22.64 83.36
C ARG A 508 31.45 -22.19 81.97
N ILE A 509 30.65 -21.12 81.89
CA ILE A 509 30.22 -20.56 80.60
C ILE A 509 31.42 -19.98 79.86
N VAL A 510 32.25 -19.19 80.55
CA VAL A 510 33.46 -18.61 79.96
C VAL A 510 34.43 -19.69 79.48
N ALA A 511 34.64 -20.75 80.26
CA ALA A 511 35.49 -21.87 79.86
C ALA A 511 34.98 -22.63 78.62
N ALA A 512 33.66 -22.69 78.43
CA ALA A 512 33.01 -23.36 77.30
C ALA A 512 32.96 -22.49 76.02
N LEU A 513 33.33 -21.19 76.08
CA LEU A 513 33.42 -20.31 74.90
C LEU A 513 34.69 -20.58 74.08
N ASN A 514 34.80 -21.82 73.59
CA ASN A 514 35.89 -22.28 72.73
C ASN A 514 35.31 -22.86 71.41
N PRO A 515 36.14 -23.01 70.34
CA PRO A 515 35.66 -23.45 69.02
C PRO A 515 34.85 -24.74 68.97
N SER A 516 35.06 -25.66 69.91
CA SER A 516 34.36 -26.95 69.97
C SER A 516 33.10 -26.95 70.84
N GLU A 517 32.94 -26.00 71.76
CA GLU A 517 31.92 -26.09 72.83
C GLU A 517 31.05 -24.84 72.98
N TRP A 518 31.25 -23.81 72.16
CA TRP A 518 30.55 -22.53 72.31
C TRP A 518 29.03 -22.63 72.28
N GLN A 519 28.45 -23.61 71.58
CA GLN A 519 27.00 -23.88 71.58
C GLN A 519 26.52 -24.42 72.94
N THR A 520 27.39 -25.12 73.67
CA THR A 520 27.14 -25.53 75.07
C THR A 520 27.21 -24.32 75.99
N ALA A 521 28.14 -23.39 75.76
CA ALA A 521 28.23 -22.14 76.50
C ALA A 521 26.99 -21.25 76.28
N GLU A 522 26.53 -21.11 75.03
CA GLU A 522 25.30 -20.40 74.66
C GLU A 522 24.07 -20.99 75.36
N LYS A 523 23.94 -22.32 75.33
CA LYS A 523 22.85 -23.01 76.02
C LYS A 523 22.91 -22.79 77.54
N LEU A 524 24.09 -22.98 78.15
CA LEU A 524 24.28 -22.75 79.58
C LEU A 524 24.01 -21.29 79.97
N LEU A 525 24.37 -20.35 79.11
CA LEU A 525 24.10 -18.93 79.29
C LEU A 525 22.61 -18.63 79.28
N TYR A 526 21.85 -19.16 78.32
CA TYR A 526 20.39 -18.97 78.28
C TYR A 526 19.68 -19.68 79.43
N ASP A 527 20.05 -20.93 79.73
CA ASP A 527 19.44 -21.74 80.80
C ASP A 527 19.66 -21.13 82.19
N ASN A 528 20.78 -20.42 82.39
CA ASN A 528 21.15 -19.83 83.69
C ASN A 528 21.06 -18.29 83.70
N GLN A 529 20.53 -17.66 82.65
CA GLN A 529 20.50 -16.20 82.52
C GLN A 529 19.91 -15.49 83.77
N PRO A 530 18.74 -15.90 84.32
CA PRO A 530 18.17 -15.24 85.50
C PRO A 530 19.04 -15.43 86.75
N PHE A 531 19.63 -16.62 86.90
CA PHE A 531 20.48 -16.97 88.04
C PHE A 531 21.79 -16.17 88.05
N LEU A 532 22.41 -15.99 86.88
CA LEU A 532 23.64 -15.22 86.70
C LEU A 532 23.41 -13.72 86.84
N SER A 533 22.30 -13.20 86.30
CA SER A 533 21.98 -11.76 86.37
C SER A 533 21.67 -11.28 87.80
N GLU A 534 21.25 -12.16 88.70
CA GLU A 534 20.85 -11.80 90.07
C GLU A 534 21.94 -12.06 91.11
N ASN A 535 22.89 -12.98 90.86
CA ASN A 535 23.79 -13.50 91.90
C ASN A 535 25.30 -13.35 91.58
N LEU A 536 25.66 -12.76 90.44
CA LEU A 536 27.03 -12.38 90.10
C LEU A 536 27.36 -10.95 90.54
N ASP A 537 28.65 -10.61 90.59
CA ASP A 537 29.08 -9.22 90.72
C ASP A 537 28.74 -8.39 89.45
N GLN A 538 28.75 -7.07 89.61
CA GLN A 538 28.29 -6.12 88.59
C GLN A 538 29.06 -6.22 87.26
N GLU A 539 30.35 -6.53 87.30
CA GLU A 539 31.20 -6.69 86.11
C GLU A 539 30.79 -7.95 85.33
N ARG A 540 30.66 -9.08 86.02
CA ARG A 540 30.23 -10.35 85.41
C ARG A 540 28.79 -10.30 84.91
N GLN A 541 27.90 -9.53 85.55
CA GLN A 541 26.54 -9.28 85.04
C GLN A 541 26.54 -8.53 83.70
N GLN A 542 27.37 -7.50 83.56
CA GLN A 542 27.51 -6.74 82.30
C GLN A 542 28.05 -7.63 81.17
N ASN A 543 29.07 -8.45 81.46
CA ASN A 543 29.62 -9.40 80.50
C ASN A 543 28.58 -10.46 80.09
N THR A 544 27.77 -10.95 81.04
CA THR A 544 26.67 -11.88 80.77
C THR A 544 25.64 -11.26 79.82
N ALA A 545 25.26 -9.99 80.04
CA ALA A 545 24.31 -9.28 79.17
C ALA A 545 24.86 -9.07 77.76
N LEU A 546 26.14 -8.73 77.63
CA LEU A 546 26.82 -8.59 76.34
C LEU A 546 26.92 -9.93 75.59
N LEU A 547 27.24 -11.02 76.28
CA LEU A 547 27.24 -12.38 75.70
C LEU A 547 25.84 -12.80 75.23
N VAL A 548 24.79 -12.51 76.01
CA VAL A 548 23.40 -12.79 75.62
C VAL A 548 23.02 -12.02 74.36
N ALA A 549 23.41 -10.74 74.27
CA ALA A 549 23.15 -9.91 73.11
C ALA A 549 23.96 -10.35 71.88
N PHE A 550 25.21 -10.80 72.08
CA PHE A 550 26.06 -11.40 71.05
C PHE A 550 25.40 -12.64 70.43
N PHE A 551 25.00 -13.62 71.24
CA PHE A 551 24.39 -14.85 70.73
C PHE A 551 23.03 -14.61 70.06
N LYS A 552 22.25 -13.63 70.54
CA LYS A 552 21.00 -13.23 69.85
C LYS A 552 21.22 -12.74 68.42
N ASP A 553 22.31 -12.02 68.17
CA ASP A 553 22.65 -11.58 66.82
C ASP A 553 23.14 -12.74 65.94
N ILE A 554 23.90 -13.68 66.53
CA ILE A 554 24.31 -14.93 65.85
C ILE A 554 23.05 -15.73 65.45
N ASP A 555 22.11 -15.92 66.37
CA ASP A 555 20.83 -16.59 66.12
C ASP A 555 19.95 -15.89 65.08
N ALA A 556 19.97 -14.56 65.05
CA ALA A 556 19.25 -13.78 64.05
C ALA A 556 19.86 -13.98 62.66
N GLY A 557 21.19 -13.96 62.55
CA GLY A 557 21.91 -14.28 61.32
C GLY A 557 21.63 -15.72 60.86
N ASP A 558 21.72 -16.71 61.75
CA ASP A 558 21.50 -18.12 61.43
C ASP A 558 20.08 -18.37 60.89
N ARG A 559 19.06 -17.74 61.49
CA ARG A 559 17.67 -17.81 61.01
C ARG A 559 17.49 -17.27 59.60
N LEU A 560 18.20 -16.20 59.25
CA LEU A 560 18.11 -15.58 57.92
C LEU A 560 18.76 -16.44 56.81
N ILE A 561 19.72 -17.29 57.16
CA ILE A 561 20.38 -18.22 56.21
C ILE A 561 19.63 -19.55 56.12
N GLN A 562 18.80 -19.89 57.11
CA GLN A 562 17.94 -21.08 57.07
C GLN A 562 16.66 -20.91 56.23
N VAL A 563 16.33 -19.68 55.78
CA VAL A 563 15.18 -19.44 54.89
C VAL A 563 15.43 -20.09 53.54
N THR A 564 14.61 -21.09 53.18
CA THR A 564 14.73 -21.82 51.91
C THR A 564 13.68 -21.34 50.90
N PRO A 565 14.07 -20.96 49.66
CA PRO A 565 15.44 -20.87 49.16
C PRO A 565 16.18 -19.64 49.69
N VAL A 566 17.49 -19.81 49.93
CA VAL A 566 18.38 -18.74 50.38
C VAL A 566 18.56 -17.72 49.26
N SER A 567 18.31 -16.45 49.55
CA SER A 567 18.47 -15.34 48.61
C SER A 567 19.69 -14.49 48.94
N ILE A 568 20.22 -13.75 47.96
CA ILE A 568 21.33 -12.79 48.21
C ILE A 568 20.94 -11.80 49.31
N LYS A 569 19.70 -11.28 49.27
CA LYS A 569 19.20 -10.31 50.26
C LYS A 569 19.11 -10.89 51.67
N SER A 570 18.70 -12.15 51.81
CA SER A 570 18.66 -12.82 53.12
C SER A 570 20.06 -13.11 53.65
N SER A 571 21.02 -13.48 52.78
CA SER A 571 22.44 -13.63 53.16
C SER A 571 23.13 -12.30 53.50
N GLU A 572 22.81 -11.19 52.82
CA GLU A 572 23.30 -9.84 53.16
C GLU A 572 22.75 -9.37 54.51
N SER A 573 21.48 -9.67 54.79
CA SER A 573 20.85 -9.36 56.08
C SER A 573 21.45 -10.20 57.23
N ALA A 574 21.77 -11.47 56.95
CA ALA A 574 22.49 -12.32 57.90
C ALA A 574 23.91 -11.80 58.17
N LEU A 575 24.63 -11.39 57.13
CA LEU A 575 25.95 -10.76 57.25
C LEU A 575 25.90 -9.51 58.13
N SER A 576 24.88 -8.67 57.98
CA SER A 576 24.67 -7.49 58.85
C SER A 576 24.43 -7.88 60.32
N SER A 577 23.67 -8.96 60.57
CA SER A 577 23.45 -9.48 61.92
C SER A 577 24.75 -9.98 62.54
N TYR A 578 25.57 -10.74 61.79
CA TYR A 578 26.89 -11.18 62.28
C TYR A 578 27.89 -10.04 62.47
N GLN A 579 27.81 -8.98 61.67
CA GLN A 579 28.60 -7.76 61.89
C GLN A 579 28.18 -7.04 63.18
N SER A 580 26.89 -7.04 63.51
CA SER A 580 26.43 -6.55 64.82
C SER A 580 26.95 -7.40 65.97
N ALA A 581 26.99 -8.73 65.80
CA ALA A 581 27.60 -9.64 66.76
C ALA A 581 29.10 -9.33 66.94
N ALA A 582 29.82 -9.02 65.87
CA ALA A 582 31.23 -8.62 65.93
C ALA A 582 31.43 -7.35 66.79
N THR A 583 30.55 -6.36 66.68
CA THR A 583 30.61 -5.15 67.53
C THR A 583 30.38 -5.49 69.01
N LYS A 584 29.46 -6.43 69.31
CA LYS A 584 29.18 -6.88 70.68
C LYS A 584 30.34 -7.70 71.25
N ALA A 585 31.00 -8.51 70.43
CA ALA A 585 32.21 -9.24 70.81
C ALA A 585 33.35 -8.29 71.20
N GLN A 586 33.53 -7.19 70.48
CA GLN A 586 34.57 -6.18 70.79
C GLN A 586 34.32 -5.42 72.10
N ALA A 587 33.08 -5.40 72.61
CA ALA A 587 32.73 -4.79 73.87
C ALA A 587 32.97 -5.72 75.08
N LEU A 588 33.25 -7.02 74.84
CA LEU A 588 33.59 -7.96 75.91
C LEU A 588 35.06 -7.82 76.32
N PRO A 589 35.41 -8.13 77.59
CA PRO A 589 36.80 -8.18 78.03
C PRO A 589 37.59 -9.21 77.21
N THR A 590 38.88 -8.95 76.97
CA THR A 590 39.77 -9.82 76.18
C THR A 590 39.91 -11.24 76.74
N ALA A 591 39.53 -11.49 77.99
CA ALA A 591 39.47 -12.82 78.60
C ALA A 591 38.29 -13.67 78.11
N ILE A 592 37.32 -13.09 77.42
CA ILE A 592 36.14 -13.75 76.84
C ILE A 592 36.24 -13.64 75.31
N ASP A 593 36.92 -14.59 74.70
CA ASP A 593 37.15 -14.61 73.25
C ASP A 593 36.01 -15.35 72.52
N VAL A 594 35.13 -14.57 71.88
CA VAL A 594 34.08 -15.07 70.99
C VAL A 594 34.29 -14.62 69.54
N GLU A 595 35.48 -14.08 69.22
CA GLU A 595 35.77 -13.51 67.91
C GLU A 595 35.70 -14.57 66.79
N PHE A 596 36.16 -15.79 67.10
CA PHE A 596 36.15 -16.90 66.14
C PHE A 596 34.73 -17.26 65.66
N ILE A 597 33.70 -17.07 66.50
CA ILE A 597 32.31 -17.43 66.19
C ILE A 597 31.76 -16.52 65.09
N HIS A 598 31.87 -15.20 65.26
CA HIS A 598 31.34 -14.27 64.27
C HIS A 598 32.19 -14.23 63.00
N ARG A 599 33.52 -14.39 63.09
CA ARG A 599 34.40 -14.45 61.90
C ARG A 599 34.04 -15.63 61.00
N LEU A 600 33.82 -16.82 61.58
CA LEU A 600 33.39 -18.00 60.84
C LEU A 600 32.06 -17.74 60.09
N LYS A 601 31.08 -17.16 60.78
CA LYS A 601 29.74 -16.88 60.24
C LYS A 601 29.75 -15.78 59.17
N ILE A 602 30.60 -14.77 59.32
CA ILE A 602 30.84 -13.73 58.30
C ILE A 602 31.45 -14.35 57.03
N ASP A 603 32.49 -15.16 57.17
CA ASP A 603 33.16 -15.83 56.05
C ASP A 603 32.21 -16.78 55.29
N GLU A 604 31.42 -17.58 56.02
CA GLU A 604 30.38 -18.45 55.44
C GLU A 604 29.33 -17.65 54.66
N SER A 605 28.86 -16.53 55.22
CA SER A 605 27.88 -15.66 54.54
C SER A 605 28.46 -15.02 53.28
N GLN A 606 29.71 -14.54 53.33
CA GLN A 606 30.38 -13.96 52.18
C GLN A 606 30.60 -14.99 51.06
N LYS A 607 31.00 -16.22 51.41
CA LYS A 607 31.10 -17.34 50.45
C LYS A 607 29.75 -17.68 49.84
N GLN A 608 28.68 -17.69 50.63
CA GLN A 608 27.32 -17.96 50.14
C GLN A 608 26.82 -16.84 49.21
N ILE A 609 27.05 -15.56 49.54
CA ILE A 609 26.73 -14.42 48.67
C ILE A 609 27.50 -14.53 47.35
N ALA A 610 28.82 -14.78 47.40
CA ALA A 610 29.63 -14.92 46.20
C ALA A 610 29.17 -16.09 45.32
N ARG A 611 28.80 -17.22 45.92
CA ARG A 611 28.23 -18.37 45.20
C ARG A 611 26.90 -18.02 44.53
N LEU A 612 25.96 -17.43 45.27
CA LEU A 612 24.64 -17.05 44.75
C LEU A 612 24.74 -15.99 43.64
N GLN A 613 25.67 -15.04 43.76
CA GLN A 613 25.96 -14.07 42.70
C GLN A 613 26.51 -14.74 41.44
N THR A 614 27.41 -15.72 41.57
CA THR A 614 27.89 -16.52 40.43
C THR A 614 26.76 -17.33 39.79
N GLU A 615 25.94 -18.02 40.59
CA GLU A 615 24.78 -18.77 40.10
C GLU A 615 23.75 -17.86 39.40
N GLN A 616 23.51 -16.65 39.92
CA GLN A 616 22.61 -15.68 39.28
C GLN A 616 23.16 -15.18 37.94
N LYS A 617 24.47 -14.87 37.86
CA LYS A 617 25.13 -14.49 36.61
C LYS A 617 25.09 -15.62 35.57
N GLN A 618 25.31 -16.86 36.01
CA GLN A 618 25.21 -18.04 35.14
C GLN A 618 23.78 -18.23 34.63
N ARG A 619 22.74 -18.15 35.47
CA ARG A 619 21.34 -18.22 35.02
C ARG A 619 20.97 -17.10 34.05
N ALA A 620 21.45 -15.88 34.28
CA ALA A 620 21.22 -14.77 33.36
C ALA A 620 21.93 -14.99 32.01
N ALA A 621 23.14 -15.58 32.01
CA ALA A 621 23.85 -15.98 30.80
C ALA A 621 23.10 -17.10 30.07
N ASP A 622 22.59 -18.10 30.79
CA ASP A 622 21.77 -19.19 30.25
C ASP A 622 20.51 -18.68 29.59
N GLN A 623 19.76 -17.80 30.26
CA GLN A 623 18.56 -17.16 29.70
C GLN A 623 18.88 -16.33 28.45
N THR A 624 20.03 -15.63 28.44
CA THR A 624 20.46 -14.84 27.29
C THR A 624 20.82 -15.75 26.11
N TYR A 625 21.53 -16.85 26.37
CA TYR A 625 21.85 -17.86 25.37
C TYR A 625 20.59 -18.52 24.80
N ASP A 626 19.65 -18.94 25.66
CA ASP A 626 18.39 -19.55 25.23
C ASP A 626 17.55 -18.57 24.38
N ARG A 627 17.58 -17.26 24.70
CA ARG A 627 16.95 -16.21 23.87
C ARG A 627 17.63 -16.04 22.51
N ILE A 628 18.96 -16.13 22.45
CA ILE A 628 19.71 -16.11 21.18
C ILE A 628 19.26 -17.30 20.33
N VAL A 629 19.28 -18.52 20.88
CA VAL A 629 18.87 -19.73 20.17
C VAL A 629 17.41 -19.65 19.71
N ALA A 630 16.49 -19.18 20.55
CA ALA A 630 15.09 -19.01 20.17
C ALA A 630 14.87 -17.98 19.05
N ALA A 631 15.73 -16.95 18.97
CA ALA A 631 15.69 -15.94 17.92
C ALA A 631 16.35 -16.39 16.61
N LEU A 632 17.05 -17.53 16.56
CA LEU A 632 17.61 -18.11 15.33
C LEU A 632 16.51 -18.78 14.49
N ASN A 633 15.61 -17.95 13.97
CA ASN A 633 14.53 -18.35 13.08
C ASN A 633 14.43 -17.38 11.88
N PRO A 634 13.70 -17.74 10.80
CA PRO A 634 13.65 -16.93 9.57
C PRO A 634 13.23 -15.47 9.74
N SER A 635 12.42 -15.13 10.74
CA SER A 635 11.94 -13.76 10.96
C SER A 635 12.86 -12.92 11.84
N ASP A 636 13.61 -13.54 12.78
CA ASP A 636 14.23 -12.81 13.89
C ASP A 636 15.74 -13.02 14.06
N TRP A 637 16.41 -13.72 13.15
CA TRP A 637 17.82 -14.09 13.31
C TRP A 637 18.78 -12.90 13.49
N GLN A 638 18.45 -11.72 12.95
CA GLN A 638 19.20 -10.48 13.16
C GLN A 638 19.15 -10.00 14.63
N THR A 639 18.05 -10.32 15.33
CA THR A 639 17.94 -10.11 16.78
C THR A 639 18.88 -11.05 17.53
N ALA A 640 18.98 -12.31 17.11
CA ALA A 640 19.92 -13.29 17.69
C ALA A 640 21.37 -12.82 17.54
N GLU A 641 21.76 -12.36 16.35
CA GLU A 641 23.08 -11.79 16.06
C GLU A 641 23.39 -10.58 16.94
N LYS A 642 22.47 -9.62 17.04
CA LYS A 642 22.64 -8.43 17.89
C LYS A 642 22.78 -8.79 19.38
N LEU A 643 21.97 -9.75 19.86
CA LEU A 643 22.07 -10.26 21.23
C LEU A 643 23.40 -10.98 21.47
N LEU A 644 23.87 -11.74 20.49
CA LEU A 644 25.13 -12.47 20.55
C LEU A 644 26.32 -11.53 20.66
N TYR A 645 26.45 -10.55 19.75
CA TYR A 645 27.55 -9.57 19.79
C TYR A 645 27.45 -8.65 21.01
N GLY A 646 26.24 -8.19 21.37
CA GLY A 646 26.02 -7.33 22.54
C GLY A 646 26.36 -7.99 23.88
N ASN A 647 26.33 -9.33 23.96
CA ASN A 647 26.59 -10.08 25.19
C ASN A 647 27.81 -11.00 25.12
N GLN A 648 28.65 -10.90 24.09
CA GLN A 648 29.78 -11.82 23.86
C GLN A 648 30.66 -12.02 25.10
N GLN A 649 31.12 -10.92 25.71
CA GLN A 649 32.00 -10.99 26.88
C GLN A 649 31.29 -11.63 28.08
N PHE A 650 30.02 -11.27 28.30
CA PHE A 650 29.20 -11.81 29.39
C PHE A 650 28.97 -13.32 29.23
N LEU A 651 28.60 -13.77 28.03
CA LEU A 651 28.38 -15.18 27.70
C LEU A 651 29.68 -15.99 27.82
N SER A 652 30.81 -15.47 27.33
CA SER A 652 32.11 -16.15 27.42
C SER A 652 32.61 -16.37 28.86
N GLN A 653 32.16 -15.52 29.80
CA GLN A 653 32.59 -15.58 31.20
C GLN A 653 31.67 -16.46 32.06
N HIS A 654 30.38 -16.56 31.73
CA HIS A 654 29.37 -17.08 32.65
C HIS A 654 28.58 -18.28 32.15
N LEU A 655 28.70 -18.68 30.88
CA LEU A 655 28.14 -19.96 30.40
C LEU A 655 28.98 -21.16 30.83
N ASP A 656 28.45 -22.38 30.70
CA ASP A 656 29.24 -23.60 30.73
C ASP A 656 30.10 -23.76 29.45
N GLU A 657 31.08 -24.67 29.47
CA GLU A 657 32.03 -24.83 28.36
C GLU A 657 31.38 -25.27 27.04
N GLU A 658 30.32 -26.08 27.08
CA GLU A 658 29.61 -26.50 25.86
C GLU A 658 28.92 -25.31 25.21
N ARG A 659 28.16 -24.54 25.99
CA ARG A 659 27.46 -23.34 25.52
C ARG A 659 28.43 -22.23 25.12
N LYS A 660 29.60 -22.10 25.75
CA LYS A 660 30.68 -21.20 25.30
C LYS A 660 31.20 -21.58 23.92
N GLN A 661 31.45 -22.87 23.68
CA GLN A 661 31.89 -23.35 22.36
C GLN A 661 30.83 -23.08 21.30
N ASN A 662 29.55 -23.32 21.60
CA ASN A 662 28.45 -22.99 20.70
C ASN A 662 28.34 -21.49 20.42
N THR A 663 28.51 -20.65 21.45
CA THR A 663 28.51 -19.19 21.31
C THR A 663 29.66 -18.72 20.43
N ALA A 664 30.87 -19.27 20.63
CA ALA A 664 32.03 -18.97 19.78
C ALA A 664 31.81 -19.43 18.34
N GLY A 665 31.22 -20.62 18.14
CA GLY A 665 30.85 -21.13 16.82
C GLY A 665 29.82 -20.25 16.11
N LEU A 666 28.81 -19.75 16.83
CA LEU A 666 27.82 -18.80 16.31
C LEU A 666 28.45 -17.46 15.94
N ILE A 667 29.40 -16.96 16.74
CA ILE A 667 30.13 -15.73 16.44
C ILE A 667 30.96 -15.89 15.17
N ASP A 668 31.68 -17.00 15.03
CA ASP A 668 32.44 -17.27 13.83
C ASP A 668 31.52 -17.45 12.60
N TYR A 669 30.35 -18.05 12.78
CA TYR A 669 29.32 -18.16 11.74
C TYR A 669 28.83 -16.78 11.28
N PHE A 670 28.37 -15.93 12.21
CA PHE A 670 27.86 -14.60 11.88
C PHE A 670 28.93 -13.70 11.31
N ARG A 671 30.20 -13.82 11.73
CA ARG A 671 31.31 -13.09 11.12
C ARG A 671 31.48 -13.41 9.62
N GLU A 672 31.29 -14.66 9.22
CA GLU A 672 31.32 -15.03 7.79
C GLU A 672 30.08 -14.50 7.05
N ILE A 673 28.91 -14.44 7.70
CA ILE A 673 27.72 -13.77 7.14
C ILE A 673 27.98 -12.27 6.94
N ASP A 674 28.52 -11.59 7.95
CA ASP A 674 28.84 -10.16 7.95
C ASP A 674 29.83 -9.78 6.83
N GLU A 675 30.91 -10.55 6.69
CA GLU A 675 31.88 -10.32 5.60
C GLU A 675 31.24 -10.59 4.24
N GLY A 676 30.40 -11.63 4.13
CA GLY A 676 29.60 -11.85 2.92
C GLY A 676 28.70 -10.66 2.58
N ASP A 677 27.99 -10.11 3.57
CA ASP A 677 27.10 -8.96 3.41
C ASP A 677 27.88 -7.71 2.98
N ARG A 678 29.05 -7.48 3.57
CA ARG A 678 29.97 -6.40 3.19
C ARG A 678 30.41 -6.50 1.72
N PHE A 679 30.80 -7.69 1.26
CA PHE A 679 31.18 -7.88 -0.15
C PHE A 679 29.96 -7.72 -1.08
N SER A 680 28.78 -8.22 -0.68
CA SER A 680 27.56 -8.15 -1.49
C SER A 680 27.05 -6.72 -1.70
N THR A 681 27.29 -5.84 -0.73
CA THR A 681 26.86 -4.42 -0.73
C THR A 681 27.92 -3.44 -1.25
N THR A 682 29.12 -3.92 -1.60
CA THR A 682 30.19 -3.07 -2.13
C THR A 682 29.80 -2.46 -3.49
N THR A 683 29.81 -1.13 -3.58
CA THR A 683 29.40 -0.37 -4.76
C THR A 683 30.63 0.15 -5.55
N PRO A 684 30.67 0.04 -6.89
CA PRO A 684 29.67 -0.61 -7.75
C PRO A 684 29.67 -2.13 -7.59
N ALA A 685 28.48 -2.73 -7.64
CA ALA A 685 28.34 -4.18 -7.59
C ALA A 685 29.07 -4.81 -8.79
N SER A 686 29.94 -5.78 -8.53
CA SER A 686 30.69 -6.53 -9.55
C SER A 686 30.55 -8.03 -9.30
N ILE A 687 30.63 -8.82 -10.37
CA ILE A 687 30.57 -10.29 -10.27
C ILE A 687 31.62 -10.80 -9.26
N ASN A 688 32.85 -10.27 -9.31
CA ASN A 688 33.92 -10.65 -8.38
C ASN A 688 33.59 -10.36 -6.91
N ASN A 689 32.89 -9.25 -6.62
CA ASN A 689 32.46 -8.93 -5.26
C ASN A 689 31.38 -9.92 -4.78
N ILE A 690 30.41 -10.24 -5.63
CA ILE A 690 29.35 -11.20 -5.28
C ILE A 690 29.89 -12.63 -5.18
N GLU A 691 30.85 -13.03 -6.02
CA GLU A 691 31.56 -14.30 -5.90
C GLU A 691 32.38 -14.39 -4.60
N SER A 692 32.99 -13.28 -4.19
CA SER A 692 33.65 -13.19 -2.89
C SER A 692 32.65 -13.36 -1.74
N ALA A 693 31.49 -12.67 -1.81
CA ALA A 693 30.41 -12.85 -0.85
C ALA A 693 29.93 -14.32 -0.78
N LEU A 694 29.76 -14.97 -1.94
CA LEU A 694 29.39 -16.38 -2.04
C LEU A 694 30.39 -17.29 -1.32
N MET A 695 31.70 -17.03 -1.46
CA MET A 695 32.73 -17.79 -0.72
C MET A 695 32.56 -17.65 0.79
N PHE A 696 32.29 -16.45 1.29
CA PHE A 696 32.03 -16.22 2.71
C PHE A 696 30.75 -16.93 3.18
N TYR A 697 29.65 -16.87 2.43
CA TYR A 697 28.44 -17.61 2.77
C TYR A 697 28.62 -19.13 2.71
N GLN A 698 29.46 -19.65 1.82
CA GLN A 698 29.83 -21.08 1.79
C GLN A 698 30.69 -21.50 2.99
N ARG A 699 31.58 -20.61 3.45
CA ARG A 699 32.32 -20.82 4.71
C ARG A 699 31.37 -20.77 5.90
N ALA A 700 30.43 -19.84 5.93
CA ALA A 700 29.35 -19.81 6.93
C ALA A 700 28.58 -21.14 6.93
N ALA A 701 28.23 -21.70 5.77
CA ALA A 701 27.61 -23.02 5.67
C ALA A 701 28.46 -24.14 6.30
N THR A 702 29.78 -24.09 6.10
CA THR A 702 30.72 -25.04 6.72
C THR A 702 30.78 -24.85 8.24
N LYS A 703 30.75 -23.60 8.73
CA LYS A 703 30.73 -23.28 10.17
C LYS A 703 29.41 -23.71 10.82
N ALA A 704 28.29 -23.58 10.12
CA ALA A 704 26.99 -24.06 10.58
C ALA A 704 26.97 -25.57 10.84
N GLN A 705 27.67 -26.36 10.00
CA GLN A 705 27.76 -27.82 10.19
C GLN A 705 28.53 -28.24 11.45
N ALA A 706 29.37 -27.35 11.99
CA ALA A 706 30.09 -27.58 13.24
C ALA A 706 29.26 -27.23 14.49
N LEU A 707 28.10 -26.57 14.32
CA LEU A 707 27.19 -26.28 15.41
C LEU A 707 26.29 -27.49 15.72
N PRO A 708 25.83 -27.66 16.97
CA PRO A 708 24.85 -28.69 17.31
C PRO A 708 23.57 -28.56 16.50
N THR A 709 22.93 -29.68 16.17
CA THR A 709 21.69 -29.73 15.38
C THR A 709 20.51 -28.96 15.99
N ALA A 710 20.55 -28.68 17.30
CA ALA A 710 19.56 -27.84 17.97
C ALA A 710 19.67 -26.34 17.62
N ILE A 711 20.79 -25.92 17.00
CA ILE A 711 21.05 -24.54 16.57
C ILE A 711 20.96 -24.52 15.04
N ASP A 712 19.74 -24.34 14.52
CA ASP A 712 19.49 -24.28 13.09
C ASP A 712 19.73 -22.86 12.56
N VAL A 713 20.87 -22.68 11.90
CA VAL A 713 21.21 -21.45 11.16
C VAL A 713 21.25 -21.69 9.65
N GLU A 714 20.81 -22.86 9.19
CA GLU A 714 20.99 -23.27 7.81
C GLU A 714 20.24 -22.37 6.82
N PHE A 715 19.05 -21.94 7.23
CA PHE A 715 18.21 -21.06 6.40
C PHE A 715 18.88 -19.71 6.08
N ILE A 716 19.75 -19.18 6.97
CA ILE A 716 20.36 -17.86 6.80
C ILE A 716 21.35 -17.88 5.62
N HIS A 717 22.34 -18.78 5.64
CA HIS A 717 23.31 -18.83 4.55
C HIS A 717 22.71 -19.35 3.24
N ARG A 718 21.72 -20.26 3.28
CA ARG A 718 21.00 -20.69 2.06
C ARG A 718 20.31 -19.51 1.38
N LEU A 719 19.62 -18.67 2.16
CA LEU A 719 19.00 -17.44 1.64
C LEU A 719 20.05 -16.54 0.98
N LYS A 720 21.17 -16.27 1.66
CA LYS A 720 22.24 -15.40 1.16
C LYS A 720 22.95 -15.96 -0.09
N ILE A 721 23.14 -17.27 -0.16
CA ILE A 721 23.70 -17.96 -1.34
C ILE A 721 22.74 -17.81 -2.52
N ASP A 722 21.44 -18.07 -2.33
CA ASP A 722 20.42 -17.94 -3.38
C ASP A 722 20.31 -16.51 -3.90
N GLU A 723 20.32 -15.51 -3.01
CA GLU A 723 20.35 -14.09 -3.37
C GLU A 723 21.61 -13.73 -4.19
N SER A 724 22.78 -14.18 -3.75
CA SER A 724 24.05 -13.94 -4.45
C SER A 724 24.06 -14.59 -5.84
N GLN A 725 23.55 -15.81 -5.97
CA GLN A 725 23.45 -16.49 -7.26
C GLN A 725 22.50 -15.76 -8.22
N LYS A 726 21.36 -15.28 -7.72
CA LYS A 726 20.43 -14.45 -8.51
C LYS A 726 21.10 -13.15 -8.96
N GLN A 727 21.87 -12.51 -8.08
CA GLN A 727 22.57 -11.27 -8.40
C GLN A 727 23.71 -11.47 -9.41
N ILE A 728 24.48 -12.57 -9.32
CA ILE A 728 25.46 -12.97 -10.34
C ILE A 728 24.76 -13.19 -11.68
N ALA A 729 23.66 -13.96 -11.72
CA ALA A 729 22.92 -14.22 -12.95
C ALA A 729 22.38 -12.93 -13.58
N ARG A 730 21.91 -11.99 -12.75
CA ARG A 730 21.49 -10.65 -13.19
C ARG A 730 22.65 -9.85 -13.76
N LEU A 731 23.77 -9.72 -13.03
CA LEU A 731 24.95 -8.98 -13.49
C LEU A 731 25.57 -9.58 -14.76
N GLN A 732 25.58 -10.90 -14.90
CA GLN A 732 25.98 -11.58 -16.14
C GLN A 732 25.04 -11.26 -17.31
N THR A 733 23.73 -11.17 -17.05
CA THR A 733 22.74 -10.77 -18.05
C THR A 733 22.95 -9.31 -18.46
N GLU A 734 23.16 -8.41 -17.51
CA GLU A 734 23.46 -6.99 -17.75
C GLU A 734 24.79 -6.81 -18.52
N GLN A 735 25.84 -7.58 -18.19
CA GLN A 735 27.10 -7.54 -18.94
C GLN A 735 26.93 -8.01 -20.39
N LYS A 736 26.20 -9.12 -20.61
CA LYS A 736 25.89 -9.60 -21.97
C LYS A 736 25.06 -8.59 -22.75
N GLN A 737 24.10 -7.93 -22.10
CA GLN A 737 23.30 -6.87 -22.70
C GLN A 737 24.17 -5.67 -23.09
N ARG A 738 25.04 -5.16 -22.19
CA ARG A 738 25.97 -4.07 -22.51
C ARG A 738 26.92 -4.41 -23.66
N ALA A 739 27.43 -5.65 -23.71
CA ALA A 739 28.28 -6.09 -24.81
C ALA A 739 27.49 -6.19 -26.14
N ALA A 740 26.22 -6.60 -26.08
CA ALA A 740 25.33 -6.58 -27.24
C ALA A 740 25.03 -5.15 -27.69
N ASP A 741 24.74 -4.24 -26.77
CA ASP A 741 24.54 -2.80 -27.03
C ASP A 741 25.76 -2.17 -27.70
N GLN A 742 26.96 -2.40 -27.17
CA GLN A 742 28.21 -1.93 -27.78
C GLN A 742 28.42 -2.51 -29.18
N THR A 743 28.05 -3.77 -29.40
CA THR A 743 28.16 -4.40 -30.72
C THR A 743 27.15 -3.81 -31.71
N TYR A 744 25.93 -3.56 -31.27
CA TYR A 744 24.89 -2.88 -32.04
C TYR A 744 25.30 -1.45 -32.41
N ASP A 745 25.80 -0.67 -31.44
CA ASP A 745 26.27 0.70 -31.67
C ASP A 745 27.44 0.72 -32.68
N ARG A 746 28.35 -0.28 -32.64
CA ARG A 746 29.40 -0.47 -33.64
C ARG A 746 28.85 -0.79 -35.04
N ILE A 747 27.78 -1.59 -35.14
CA ILE A 747 27.10 -1.86 -36.41
C ILE A 747 26.51 -0.57 -36.96
N VAL A 748 25.74 0.17 -36.16
CA VAL A 748 25.11 1.43 -36.58
C VAL A 748 26.17 2.45 -37.00
N ALA A 749 27.26 2.61 -36.25
CA ALA A 749 28.36 3.51 -36.62
C ALA A 749 29.04 3.13 -37.95
N ALA A 750 29.07 1.84 -38.29
CA ALA A 750 29.62 1.34 -39.54
C ALA A 750 28.66 1.45 -40.74
N LEU A 751 27.37 1.78 -40.53
CA LEU A 751 26.40 1.99 -41.62
C LEU A 751 26.60 3.36 -42.29
N ASN A 752 27.73 3.50 -42.97
CA ASN A 752 28.10 4.69 -43.73
C ASN A 752 28.64 4.30 -45.13
N PRO A 753 28.77 5.25 -46.08
CA PRO A 753 29.18 4.95 -47.46
C PRO A 753 30.51 4.19 -47.61
N SER A 754 31.46 4.36 -46.69
CA SER A 754 32.77 3.67 -46.75
C SER A 754 32.77 2.29 -46.09
N ASP A 755 31.97 2.07 -45.05
CA ASP A 755 32.14 0.94 -44.14
C ASP A 755 30.92 0.00 -44.00
N TRP A 756 29.85 0.23 -44.76
CA TRP A 756 28.60 -0.53 -44.58
C TRP A 756 28.75 -2.05 -44.73
N GLN A 757 29.73 -2.54 -45.49
CA GLN A 757 30.05 -3.98 -45.60
C GLN A 757 30.67 -4.54 -44.31
N THR A 758 31.33 -3.70 -43.51
CA THR A 758 31.79 -4.04 -42.16
C THR A 758 30.60 -4.16 -41.22
N ALA A 759 29.61 -3.26 -41.33
CA ALA A 759 28.36 -3.35 -40.56
C ALA A 759 27.60 -4.65 -40.87
N GLU A 760 27.48 -5.01 -42.16
CA GLU A 760 26.85 -6.25 -42.62
C GLU A 760 27.55 -7.49 -42.03
N LYS A 761 28.89 -7.56 -42.10
CA LYS A 761 29.66 -8.67 -41.51
C LYS A 761 29.50 -8.76 -39.99
N LEU A 762 29.53 -7.62 -39.30
CA LEU A 762 29.32 -7.57 -37.85
C LEU A 762 27.90 -8.01 -37.48
N LEU A 763 26.91 -7.61 -38.27
CA LEU A 763 25.50 -7.96 -38.09
C LEU A 763 25.28 -9.47 -38.23
N TYR A 764 25.74 -10.08 -39.32
CA TYR A 764 25.62 -11.53 -39.52
C TYR A 764 26.47 -12.33 -38.51
N GLY A 765 27.69 -11.89 -38.23
CA GLY A 765 28.58 -12.55 -37.28
C GLY A 765 28.07 -12.56 -35.83
N ASN A 766 27.21 -11.59 -35.46
CA ASN A 766 26.68 -11.45 -34.11
C ASN A 766 25.16 -11.65 -34.03
N GLN A 767 24.49 -12.09 -35.10
CA GLN A 767 23.02 -12.19 -35.16
C GLN A 767 22.40 -12.90 -33.95
N GLN A 768 22.92 -14.08 -33.60
CA GLN A 768 22.39 -14.85 -32.47
C GLN A 768 22.62 -14.11 -31.15
N PHE A 769 23.81 -13.55 -30.94
CA PHE A 769 24.16 -12.80 -29.73
C PHE A 769 23.28 -11.55 -29.55
N LEU A 770 23.11 -10.76 -30.61
CA LEU A 770 22.26 -9.57 -30.63
C LEU A 770 20.79 -9.92 -30.40
N SER A 771 20.29 -10.98 -31.06
CA SER A 771 18.90 -11.43 -30.91
C SER A 771 18.54 -11.94 -29.50
N GLN A 772 19.54 -12.35 -28.72
CA GLN A 772 19.35 -12.87 -27.36
C GLN A 772 19.49 -11.78 -26.30
N HIS A 773 20.36 -10.79 -26.51
CA HIS A 773 20.83 -9.91 -25.44
C HIS A 773 20.53 -8.43 -25.62
N LEU A 774 20.08 -7.97 -26.79
CA LEU A 774 19.59 -6.61 -26.96
C LEU A 774 18.20 -6.41 -26.34
N ASP A 775 17.83 -5.16 -26.05
CA ASP A 775 16.44 -4.80 -25.77
C ASP A 775 15.53 -5.03 -27.00
N GLU A 776 14.21 -5.04 -26.80
CA GLU A 776 13.26 -5.39 -27.87
C GLU A 776 13.28 -4.41 -29.04
N GLU A 777 13.52 -3.12 -28.81
CA GLU A 777 13.59 -2.12 -29.89
C GLU A 777 14.83 -2.39 -30.76
N ARG A 778 16.00 -2.52 -30.15
CA ARG A 778 17.26 -2.81 -30.86
C ARG A 778 17.25 -4.19 -31.50
N LYS A 779 16.56 -5.18 -30.93
CA LYS A 779 16.30 -6.48 -31.58
C LYS A 779 15.46 -6.33 -32.85
N GLN A 780 14.37 -5.55 -32.78
CA GLN A 780 13.53 -5.29 -33.96
C GLN A 780 14.32 -4.56 -35.04
N ASN A 781 15.13 -3.57 -34.66
CA ASN A 781 16.01 -2.85 -35.59
C ASN A 781 17.07 -3.78 -36.21
N THR A 782 17.68 -4.66 -35.40
CA THR A 782 18.63 -5.68 -35.86
C THR A 782 17.96 -6.64 -36.85
N ALA A 783 16.74 -7.09 -36.56
CA ALA A 783 15.96 -7.96 -37.46
C ALA A 783 15.59 -7.24 -38.76
N GLY A 784 15.18 -5.97 -38.68
CA GLY A 784 14.92 -5.12 -39.85
C GLY A 784 16.17 -4.92 -40.71
N LEU A 785 17.33 -4.69 -40.10
CA LEU A 785 18.61 -4.59 -40.78
C LEU A 785 19.01 -5.90 -41.46
N ILE A 786 18.81 -7.04 -40.81
CA ILE A 786 19.05 -8.36 -41.40
C ILE A 786 18.13 -8.58 -42.61
N ASP A 787 16.84 -8.26 -42.46
CA ASP A 787 15.89 -8.39 -43.55
C ASP A 787 16.18 -7.42 -44.70
N TYR A 788 16.72 -6.23 -44.41
CA TYR A 788 17.20 -5.27 -45.39
C TYR A 788 18.40 -5.82 -46.16
N PHE A 789 19.47 -6.23 -45.46
CA PHE A 789 20.67 -6.77 -46.09
C PHE A 789 20.39 -8.05 -46.87
N ARG A 790 19.47 -8.90 -46.41
CA ARG A 790 19.03 -10.06 -47.20
C ARG A 790 18.46 -9.69 -48.57
N GLU A 791 17.70 -8.59 -48.69
CA GLU A 791 17.22 -8.13 -50.00
C GLU A 791 18.35 -7.55 -50.85
N ILE A 792 19.34 -6.89 -50.23
CA ILE A 792 20.56 -6.45 -50.94
C ILE A 792 21.32 -7.67 -51.47
N ASP A 793 21.50 -8.71 -50.66
CA ASP A 793 22.23 -9.93 -51.01
C ASP A 793 21.53 -10.71 -52.14
N GLU A 794 20.21 -10.85 -52.07
CA GLU A 794 19.43 -11.47 -53.14
C GLU A 794 19.51 -10.64 -54.43
N GLY A 795 19.40 -9.31 -54.33
CA GLY A 795 19.61 -8.42 -55.47
C GLY A 795 21.00 -8.59 -56.09
N ASP A 796 22.05 -8.68 -55.26
CA ASP A 796 23.42 -8.90 -55.69
C ASP A 796 23.57 -10.25 -56.39
N ARG A 797 22.93 -11.30 -55.87
CA ARG A 797 22.90 -12.64 -56.49
C ARG A 797 22.31 -12.61 -57.89
N PHE A 798 21.19 -11.93 -58.09
CA PHE A 798 20.57 -11.80 -59.41
C PHE A 798 21.40 -10.91 -60.36
N SER A 799 21.95 -9.80 -59.85
CA SER A 799 22.73 -8.86 -60.66
C SER A 799 24.06 -9.44 -61.18
N THR A 800 24.63 -10.40 -60.46
CA THR A 800 25.89 -11.07 -60.79
C THR A 800 25.71 -12.41 -61.52
N THR A 801 24.46 -12.86 -61.72
CA THR A 801 24.17 -14.10 -62.45
C THR A 801 24.65 -13.99 -63.90
N THR A 802 25.52 -14.93 -64.32
CA THR A 802 26.16 -14.92 -65.64
C THR A 802 25.61 -16.07 -66.53
N PRO A 803 25.23 -15.82 -67.80
CA PRO A 803 25.25 -14.53 -68.49
C PRO A 803 24.18 -13.57 -67.95
N ALA A 804 24.52 -12.27 -67.91
CA ALA A 804 23.57 -11.24 -67.52
C ALA A 804 22.42 -11.18 -68.54
N SER A 805 21.19 -11.20 -68.04
CA SER A 805 19.98 -11.09 -68.85
C SER A 805 19.09 -9.98 -68.32
N ILE A 806 18.22 -9.42 -69.17
CA ILE A 806 17.25 -8.40 -68.77
C ILE A 806 16.42 -8.88 -67.57
N ASN A 807 15.92 -10.13 -67.62
CA ASN A 807 15.13 -10.72 -66.54
C ASN A 807 15.90 -10.81 -65.21
N ASN A 808 17.21 -11.10 -65.26
CA ASN A 808 18.04 -11.14 -64.05
C ASN A 808 18.21 -9.75 -63.43
N ILE A 809 18.44 -8.72 -64.26
CA ILE A 809 18.60 -7.34 -63.78
C ILE A 809 17.27 -6.75 -63.30
N GLU A 810 16.16 -7.05 -63.97
CA GLU A 810 14.81 -6.67 -63.51
C GLU A 810 14.47 -7.34 -62.18
N SER A 811 14.86 -8.61 -62.00
CA SER A 811 14.71 -9.31 -60.72
C SER A 811 15.56 -8.66 -59.63
N ALA A 812 16.82 -8.34 -59.91
CA ALA A 812 17.70 -7.63 -58.98
C ALA A 812 17.10 -6.27 -58.55
N LEU A 813 16.56 -5.51 -59.50
CA LEU A 813 15.88 -4.24 -59.23
C LEU A 813 14.66 -4.41 -58.31
N MET A 814 13.87 -5.47 -58.48
CA MET A 814 12.75 -5.75 -57.56
C MET A 814 13.25 -5.99 -56.13
N PHE A 815 14.34 -6.74 -55.94
CA PHE A 815 14.93 -6.96 -54.63
C PHE A 815 15.48 -5.67 -54.02
N TYR A 816 16.22 -4.85 -54.78
CA TYR A 816 16.69 -3.56 -54.27
C TYR A 816 15.56 -2.57 -53.96
N GLN A 817 14.45 -2.60 -54.70
CA GLN A 817 13.25 -1.81 -54.39
C GLN A 817 12.57 -2.28 -53.10
N ARG A 818 12.50 -3.60 -52.86
CA ARG A 818 12.04 -4.14 -51.57
C ARG A 818 12.98 -3.76 -50.44
N ALA A 819 14.29 -3.76 -50.68
CA ALA A 819 15.27 -3.24 -49.73
C ALA A 819 14.97 -1.77 -49.39
N ALA A 820 14.64 -0.93 -50.38
CA ALA A 820 14.23 0.46 -50.15
C ALA A 820 12.97 0.57 -49.27
N THR A 821 11.96 -0.27 -49.49
CA THR A 821 10.77 -0.34 -48.62
C THR A 821 11.12 -0.77 -47.21
N LYS A 822 12.01 -1.74 -47.04
CA LYS A 822 12.46 -2.19 -45.72
C LYS A 822 13.29 -1.12 -45.00
N ALA A 823 14.09 -0.34 -45.73
CA ALA A 823 14.83 0.79 -45.18
C ALA A 823 13.89 1.87 -44.60
N GLN A 824 12.74 2.13 -45.23
CA GLN A 824 11.75 3.09 -44.72
C GLN A 824 11.08 2.64 -43.40
N ALA A 825 11.12 1.33 -43.10
CA ALA A 825 10.61 0.78 -41.85
C ALA A 825 11.65 0.80 -40.71
N LEU A 826 12.92 1.09 -41.02
CA LEU A 826 13.96 1.28 -40.00
C LEU A 826 13.85 2.69 -39.39
N PRO A 827 14.27 2.87 -38.11
CA PRO A 827 14.35 4.19 -37.50
C PRO A 827 15.23 5.14 -38.30
N THR A 828 14.90 6.43 -38.30
CA THR A 828 15.64 7.47 -39.05
C THR A 828 17.10 7.62 -38.60
N ALA A 829 17.45 7.16 -37.40
CA ALA A 829 18.84 7.12 -36.92
C ALA A 829 19.69 6.04 -37.62
N ILE A 830 19.08 5.10 -38.35
CA ILE A 830 19.73 4.03 -39.10
C ILE A 830 19.60 4.37 -40.60
N ASP A 831 20.50 5.20 -41.10
CA ASP A 831 20.52 5.58 -42.50
C ASP A 831 21.22 4.52 -43.36
N VAL A 832 20.42 3.76 -44.11
CA VAL A 832 20.89 2.80 -45.12
C VAL A 832 20.47 3.19 -46.54
N GLU A 833 19.94 4.41 -46.72
CA GLU A 833 19.35 4.81 -47.98
C GLU A 833 20.36 4.84 -49.13
N PHE A 834 21.58 5.27 -48.82
CA PHE A 834 22.66 5.35 -49.80
C PHE A 834 23.01 3.98 -50.41
N ILE A 835 22.85 2.87 -49.68
CA ILE A 835 23.23 1.52 -50.12
C ILE A 835 22.32 1.06 -51.26
N HIS A 836 20.99 1.07 -51.07
CA HIS A 836 20.07 0.60 -52.10
C HIS A 836 19.99 1.57 -53.28
N ARG A 837 20.12 2.89 -53.07
CA ARG A 837 20.21 3.87 -54.17
C ARG A 837 21.40 3.58 -55.08
N LEU A 838 22.57 3.30 -54.50
CA LEU A 838 23.76 2.91 -55.25
C LEU A 838 23.49 1.66 -56.11
N LYS A 839 22.87 0.63 -55.53
CA LYS A 839 22.56 -0.64 -56.22
C LYS A 839 21.50 -0.50 -57.31
N ILE A 840 20.43 0.27 -57.06
CA ILE A 840 19.37 0.56 -58.04
C ILE A 840 19.97 1.30 -59.23
N ASN A 841 20.72 2.37 -59.00
CA ASN A 841 21.32 3.17 -60.08
C ASN A 841 22.25 2.32 -60.94
N GLY A 842 23.15 1.54 -60.33
CA GLY A 842 24.04 0.62 -61.06
C GLY A 842 23.28 -0.43 -61.88
N SER A 843 22.17 -0.95 -61.35
CA SER A 843 21.35 -1.94 -62.06
C SER A 843 20.52 -1.33 -63.20
N GLN A 844 20.02 -0.10 -63.04
CA GLN A 844 19.34 0.64 -64.12
C GLN A 844 20.29 0.95 -65.28
N GLU A 845 21.53 1.35 -64.99
CA GLU A 845 22.57 1.52 -66.01
C GLU A 845 22.86 0.21 -66.75
N HIS A 846 22.96 -0.90 -66.03
CA HIS A 846 23.19 -2.22 -66.64
C HIS A 846 21.99 -2.66 -67.49
N LEU A 847 20.75 -2.46 -67.01
CA LEU A 847 19.53 -2.75 -67.76
C LEU A 847 19.47 -1.95 -69.07
N ALA A 848 19.78 -0.66 -69.01
CA ALA A 848 19.81 0.21 -70.19
C ALA A 848 20.83 -0.28 -71.23
N ARG A 849 22.01 -0.75 -70.79
CA ARG A 849 23.02 -1.35 -71.68
C ARG A 849 22.51 -2.64 -72.33
N LEU A 850 21.93 -3.56 -71.56
CA LEU A 850 21.39 -4.83 -72.09
C LEU A 850 20.21 -4.61 -73.05
N GLN A 851 19.30 -3.68 -72.74
CA GLN A 851 18.20 -3.33 -73.64
C GLN A 851 18.70 -2.69 -74.94
N THR A 852 19.76 -1.88 -74.87
CA THR A 852 20.41 -1.32 -76.06
C THR A 852 21.01 -2.44 -76.92
N GLN A 853 21.77 -3.36 -76.31
CA GLN A 853 22.35 -4.52 -77.01
C GLN A 853 21.27 -5.43 -77.62
N GLN A 854 20.14 -5.65 -76.95
CA GLN A 854 19.04 -6.45 -77.49
C GLN A 854 18.38 -5.76 -78.70
N LYS A 855 18.18 -4.45 -78.64
CA LYS A 855 17.63 -3.66 -79.77
C LYS A 855 18.60 -3.65 -80.95
N GLU A 856 19.90 -3.53 -80.71
CA GLU A 856 20.94 -3.65 -81.75
C GLU A 856 20.94 -5.03 -82.39
N LEU A 857 20.83 -6.10 -81.60
CA LEU A 857 20.74 -7.47 -82.12
C LEU A 857 19.46 -7.69 -82.94
N ALA A 858 18.30 -7.24 -82.45
CA ALA A 858 17.04 -7.36 -83.17
C ALA A 858 17.01 -6.53 -84.46
N ALA A 859 17.60 -5.33 -84.45
CA ALA A 859 17.81 -4.52 -85.64
C ALA A 859 18.76 -5.23 -86.62
N GLY A 860 19.84 -5.83 -86.12
CA GLY A 860 20.76 -6.66 -86.89
C GLY A 860 20.08 -7.84 -87.57
N GLN A 861 19.26 -8.60 -86.84
CA GLN A 861 18.48 -9.73 -87.37
C GLN A 861 17.43 -9.29 -88.39
N THR A 862 16.75 -8.17 -88.15
CA THR A 862 15.77 -7.59 -89.08
C THR A 862 16.46 -7.15 -90.36
N TYR A 863 17.63 -6.52 -90.26
CA TYR A 863 18.48 -6.19 -91.40
C TYR A 863 18.92 -7.45 -92.16
N ASP A 864 19.45 -8.46 -91.48
CA ASP A 864 19.92 -9.70 -92.10
C ASP A 864 18.76 -10.44 -92.83
N ARG A 865 17.54 -10.36 -92.28
CA ARG A 865 16.32 -10.86 -92.93
C ARG A 865 15.93 -10.05 -94.17
N ILE A 866 16.00 -8.72 -94.13
CA ILE A 866 15.77 -7.87 -95.32
C ILE A 866 16.73 -8.28 -96.43
N ILE A 867 18.02 -8.41 -96.11
CA ILE A 867 19.03 -8.80 -97.10
C ILE A 867 18.73 -10.21 -97.68
N THR A 868 18.30 -11.15 -96.84
CA THR A 868 17.93 -12.51 -97.30
C THR A 868 16.70 -12.51 -98.21
N ASP A 869 15.70 -11.68 -97.91
CA ASP A 869 14.44 -11.61 -98.65
C ASP A 869 14.57 -10.78 -99.95
N LEU A 870 15.70 -10.09 -100.19
CA LEU A 870 16.04 -9.39 -101.44
C LEU A 870 16.40 -10.37 -102.57
N ASN A 871 15.42 -11.16 -103.01
CA ASN A 871 15.54 -12.09 -104.12
C ASN A 871 14.34 -11.95 -105.10
N PRO A 872 14.41 -12.48 -106.33
CA PRO A 872 13.38 -12.30 -107.36
C PRO A 872 11.94 -12.61 -106.95
N SER A 873 11.76 -13.53 -106.00
CA SER A 873 10.44 -13.98 -105.56
C SER A 873 9.86 -13.22 -104.35
N GLN A 874 10.69 -12.48 -103.60
CA GLN A 874 10.32 -11.95 -102.28
C GLN A 874 10.72 -10.48 -102.05
N TRP A 875 11.37 -9.82 -103.00
CA TRP A 875 11.90 -8.46 -102.80
C TRP A 875 10.88 -7.42 -102.34
N GLN A 876 9.61 -7.53 -102.76
CA GLN A 876 8.53 -6.65 -102.30
C GLN A 876 8.19 -6.85 -100.80
N THR A 877 8.41 -8.06 -100.29
CA THR A 877 8.30 -8.36 -98.85
C THR A 877 9.46 -7.72 -98.09
N ALA A 878 10.69 -7.78 -98.64
CA ALA A 878 11.86 -7.12 -98.09
C ALA A 878 11.72 -5.59 -98.07
N GLU A 879 11.22 -4.99 -99.16
CA GLU A 879 10.90 -3.57 -99.28
C GLU A 879 9.89 -3.13 -98.21
N LYS A 880 8.78 -3.86 -98.09
CA LYS A 880 7.78 -3.59 -97.05
C LYS A 880 8.39 -3.69 -95.65
N LEU A 881 9.17 -4.74 -95.38
CA LEU A 881 9.81 -4.95 -94.07
C LEU A 881 10.82 -3.83 -93.75
N LEU A 882 11.54 -3.33 -94.76
CA LEU A 882 12.45 -2.19 -94.67
C LEU A 882 11.72 -0.89 -94.32
N TYR A 883 10.58 -0.59 -94.97
CA TYR A 883 9.80 0.61 -94.67
C TYR A 883 9.10 0.53 -93.31
N ASP A 884 8.48 -0.60 -92.99
CA ASP A 884 7.80 -0.83 -91.71
C ASP A 884 8.78 -0.68 -90.52
N ASN A 885 10.07 -0.97 -90.74
CA ASN A 885 11.11 -0.91 -89.70
C ASN A 885 12.14 0.23 -89.89
N GLN A 886 11.91 1.17 -90.82
CA GLN A 886 12.90 2.20 -91.17
C GLN A 886 13.42 2.97 -89.95
N GLN A 887 12.51 3.47 -89.11
CA GLN A 887 12.89 4.25 -87.92
C GLN A 887 13.61 3.39 -86.87
N PHE A 888 13.28 2.11 -86.77
CA PHE A 888 13.89 1.16 -85.84
C PHE A 888 15.33 0.84 -86.27
N LEU A 889 15.52 0.49 -87.55
CA LEU A 889 16.83 0.19 -88.13
C LEU A 889 17.76 1.42 -88.11
N SER A 890 17.25 2.61 -88.43
CA SER A 890 18.07 3.83 -88.43
C SER A 890 18.55 4.28 -87.05
N ARG A 891 17.87 3.83 -85.98
CA ARG A 891 18.24 4.19 -84.60
C ARG A 891 19.14 3.15 -83.93
N HIS A 892 19.11 1.90 -84.38
CA HIS A 892 19.71 0.77 -83.67
C HIS A 892 20.70 -0.06 -84.49
N LEU A 893 20.90 0.26 -85.77
CA LEU A 893 22.04 -0.25 -86.53
C LEU A 893 23.23 0.69 -86.43
N ALA A 894 24.44 0.13 -86.38
CA ALA A 894 25.69 0.88 -86.41
C ALA A 894 26.57 0.42 -87.58
N GLY A 895 27.57 1.25 -87.93
CA GLY A 895 28.60 0.91 -88.91
C GLY A 895 28.08 0.75 -90.35
N GLU A 896 28.52 -0.31 -91.02
CA GLU A 896 28.20 -0.55 -92.44
C GLU A 896 26.72 -0.90 -92.67
N ARG A 897 26.09 -1.60 -91.72
CA ARG A 897 24.67 -2.03 -91.83
C ARG A 897 23.70 -0.85 -91.92
N ILE A 898 23.94 0.25 -91.18
CA ILE A 898 23.08 1.45 -91.28
C ILE A 898 23.27 2.18 -92.61
N GLN A 899 24.50 2.26 -93.13
CA GLN A 899 24.77 2.86 -94.43
C GLN A 899 24.09 2.07 -95.56
N ASN A 900 24.16 0.74 -95.49
CA ASN A 900 23.48 -0.14 -96.45
C ASN A 900 21.94 -0.03 -96.37
N THR A 901 21.39 0.08 -95.16
CA THR A 901 19.94 0.29 -94.97
C THR A 901 19.49 1.61 -95.59
N LEU A 902 20.24 2.70 -95.37
CA LEU A 902 19.94 4.00 -95.97
C LEU A 902 20.09 3.98 -97.50
N GLY A 903 21.09 3.26 -98.01
CA GLY A 903 21.27 3.02 -99.44
C GLY A 903 20.11 2.25 -100.06
N LEU A 904 19.63 1.19 -99.41
CA LEU A 904 18.47 0.40 -99.84
C LEU A 904 17.18 1.24 -99.83
N ILE A 905 16.98 2.09 -98.81
CA ILE A 905 15.84 3.01 -98.76
C ILE A 905 15.91 4.00 -99.93
N ALA A 906 17.09 4.53 -100.24
CA ALA A 906 17.28 5.43 -101.37
C ALA A 906 17.03 4.71 -102.70
N PHE A 907 17.47 3.46 -102.85
CA PHE A 907 17.19 2.62 -104.01
C PHE A 907 15.69 2.37 -104.19
N PHE A 908 14.99 1.86 -103.17
CA PHE A 908 13.57 1.56 -103.26
C PHE A 908 12.71 2.81 -103.46
N ARG A 909 13.12 3.98 -102.95
CA ARG A 909 12.45 5.25 -103.26
C ARG A 909 12.47 5.60 -104.75
N GLU A 910 13.57 5.28 -105.46
CA GLU A 910 13.65 5.47 -106.90
C GLU A 910 12.81 4.41 -107.65
N ILE A 911 12.74 3.17 -107.15
CA ILE A 911 11.83 2.13 -107.67
C ILE A 911 10.36 2.56 -107.50
N ASP A 912 9.96 2.99 -106.31
CA ASP A 912 8.62 3.50 -105.99
C ASP A 912 8.25 4.72 -106.84
N ALA A 913 9.20 5.66 -107.01
CA ALA A 913 8.99 6.81 -107.87
C ALA A 913 8.75 6.36 -109.31
N GLY A 914 9.57 5.45 -109.83
CA GLY A 914 9.37 4.84 -111.14
C GLY A 914 8.00 4.16 -111.27
N ASP A 915 7.61 3.37 -110.25
CA ASP A 915 6.33 2.66 -110.21
C ASP A 915 5.15 3.64 -110.26
N ARG A 916 5.21 4.77 -109.53
CA ARG A 916 4.17 5.82 -109.59
C ARG A 916 4.02 6.42 -110.98
N PHE A 917 5.12 6.68 -111.68
CA PHE A 917 5.06 7.17 -113.06
C PHE A 917 4.55 6.09 -114.01
N SER A 918 4.96 4.83 -113.85
CA SER A 918 4.49 3.71 -114.68
C SER A 918 2.99 3.38 -114.48
N ALA A 919 2.46 3.61 -113.27
CA ALA A 919 1.10 3.26 -112.88
C ALA A 919 0.07 4.39 -113.13
N THR A 920 0.49 5.57 -113.60
CA THR A 920 -0.46 6.65 -113.94
C THR A 920 -1.21 6.34 -115.23
N ALA A 921 -2.50 6.01 -115.11
CA ALA A 921 -3.36 5.71 -116.26
C ALA A 921 -4.09 6.97 -116.79
N PRO A 922 -4.14 7.19 -118.13
CA PRO A 922 -3.46 6.39 -119.15
C PRO A 922 -1.95 6.63 -119.14
N ALA A 923 -1.17 5.54 -119.21
CA ALA A 923 0.29 5.61 -119.28
C ALA A 923 0.67 6.31 -120.59
N SER A 924 1.20 7.53 -120.48
CA SER A 924 1.75 8.24 -121.63
C SER A 924 3.18 7.76 -121.90
N VAL A 925 3.64 7.88 -123.15
CA VAL A 925 5.05 7.66 -123.52
C VAL A 925 5.97 8.47 -122.58
N GLN A 926 5.60 9.72 -122.28
CA GLN A 926 6.34 10.62 -121.40
C GLN A 926 6.40 10.13 -119.93
N ASN A 927 5.33 9.49 -119.44
CA ASN A 927 5.30 8.90 -118.08
C ASN A 927 6.18 7.65 -118.01
N LEU A 928 6.19 6.81 -119.05
CA LEU A 928 7.06 5.63 -119.10
C LEU A 928 8.54 6.01 -119.31
N GLU A 929 8.83 7.05 -120.09
CA GLU A 929 10.18 7.62 -120.19
C GLU A 929 10.64 8.17 -118.83
N SER A 930 9.75 8.82 -118.09
CA SER A 930 10.03 9.30 -116.72
C SER A 930 10.25 8.13 -115.76
N ALA A 931 9.41 7.08 -115.82
CA ALA A 931 9.58 5.86 -115.04
C ALA A 931 10.93 5.19 -115.32
N LEU A 932 11.30 5.07 -116.61
CA LEU A 932 12.61 4.56 -117.03
C LEU A 932 13.77 5.39 -116.49
N MET A 933 13.67 6.72 -116.46
CA MET A 933 14.68 7.57 -115.81
C MET A 933 14.83 7.27 -114.31
N PHE A 934 13.73 7.07 -113.59
CA PHE A 934 13.77 6.71 -112.17
C PHE A 934 14.35 5.30 -111.95
N TYR A 935 13.98 4.31 -112.76
CA TYR A 935 14.60 2.98 -112.67
C TYR A 935 16.09 2.98 -113.07
N GLN A 936 16.51 3.84 -114.01
CA GLN A 936 17.93 4.04 -114.33
C GLN A 936 18.68 4.71 -113.17
N ARG A 937 18.08 5.67 -112.47
CA ARG A 937 18.65 6.22 -111.23
C ARG A 937 18.71 5.18 -110.12
N ALA A 938 17.69 4.33 -110.00
CA ALA A 938 17.71 3.17 -109.12
C ALA A 938 18.89 2.24 -109.47
N ALA A 939 19.17 2.00 -110.76
CA ALA A 939 20.36 1.24 -111.18
C ALA A 939 21.67 1.90 -110.71
N THR A 940 21.79 3.22 -110.79
CA THR A 940 22.96 3.94 -110.24
C THR A 940 23.05 3.81 -108.72
N LYS A 941 21.93 3.86 -107.99
CA LYS A 941 21.90 3.65 -106.53
C LYS A 941 22.23 2.20 -106.15
N ALA A 942 21.81 1.23 -106.95
CA ALA A 942 22.16 -0.18 -106.78
C ALA A 942 23.67 -0.42 -106.90
N GLN A 943 24.34 0.25 -107.84
CA GLN A 943 25.80 0.16 -108.00
C GLN A 943 26.59 0.75 -106.82
N ALA A 944 25.97 1.64 -106.04
CA ALA A 944 26.57 2.20 -104.84
C ALA A 944 26.36 1.33 -103.58
N LEU A 945 25.54 0.28 -103.67
CA LEU A 945 25.40 -0.72 -102.61
C LEU A 945 26.54 -1.76 -102.70
N PRO A 946 26.97 -2.36 -101.58
CA PRO A 946 27.95 -3.43 -101.60
C PRO A 946 27.49 -4.60 -102.47
N ALA A 947 28.42 -5.25 -103.17
CA ALA A 947 28.14 -6.36 -104.09
C ALA A 947 27.42 -7.56 -103.44
N ALA A 948 27.43 -7.67 -102.10
CA ALA A 948 26.69 -8.67 -101.34
C ALA A 948 25.17 -8.40 -101.29
N ILE A 949 24.71 -7.22 -101.71
CA ILE A 949 23.30 -6.83 -101.77
C ILE A 949 22.91 -6.75 -103.25
N ASP A 950 22.47 -7.88 -103.82
CA ASP A 950 22.04 -7.95 -105.22
C ASP A 950 20.59 -7.48 -105.36
N VAL A 951 20.43 -6.24 -105.81
CA VAL A 951 19.12 -5.67 -106.20
C VAL A 951 19.04 -5.40 -107.69
N GLU A 952 20.00 -5.91 -108.47
CA GLU A 952 20.11 -5.62 -109.90
C GLU A 952 18.92 -6.18 -110.68
N PHE A 953 18.47 -7.37 -110.30
CA PHE A 953 17.30 -7.99 -110.91
C PHE A 953 16.03 -7.14 -110.75
N ILE A 954 15.89 -6.35 -109.67
CA ILE A 954 14.69 -5.56 -109.38
C ILE A 954 14.53 -4.43 -110.41
N TYR A 955 15.56 -3.60 -110.58
CA TYR A 955 15.47 -2.48 -111.51
C TYR A 955 15.45 -2.98 -112.97
N ARG A 956 16.15 -4.08 -113.29
CA ARG A 956 16.11 -4.69 -114.63
C ARG A 956 14.72 -5.22 -114.96
N LEU A 957 14.08 -5.92 -114.02
CA LEU A 957 12.69 -6.36 -114.16
C LEU A 957 11.76 -5.19 -114.46
N LYS A 958 11.88 -4.08 -113.72
CA LYS A 958 11.05 -2.88 -113.88
C LYS A 958 11.33 -2.12 -115.18
N ILE A 959 12.59 -2.05 -115.61
CA ILE A 959 12.97 -1.50 -116.91
C ILE A 959 12.37 -2.36 -118.04
N ASP A 960 12.49 -3.69 -117.96
CA ASP A 960 11.94 -4.62 -118.96
C ASP A 960 10.41 -4.55 -119.02
N GLU A 961 9.73 -4.47 -117.88
CA GLU A 961 8.28 -4.27 -117.79
C GLU A 961 7.86 -2.94 -118.43
N SER A 962 8.59 -1.85 -118.13
CA SER A 962 8.32 -0.52 -118.68
C SER A 962 8.62 -0.43 -120.18
N GLN A 963 9.68 -1.09 -120.66
CA GLN A 963 10.00 -1.18 -122.08
C GLN A 963 8.98 -2.04 -122.85
N LYS A 964 8.50 -3.14 -122.24
CA LYS A 964 7.40 -3.95 -122.81
C LYS A 964 6.09 -3.16 -122.86
N LEU A 965 5.80 -2.33 -121.87
CA LEU A 965 4.65 -1.41 -121.88
C LEU A 965 4.81 -0.29 -122.91
N LEU A 966 6.02 0.28 -123.05
CA LEU A 966 6.36 1.28 -124.05
C LEU A 966 6.21 0.71 -125.48
N ALA A 967 6.63 -0.54 -125.69
CA ALA A 967 6.44 -1.26 -126.95
C ALA A 967 4.96 -1.60 -127.22
N LYS A 968 4.17 -1.88 -126.19
CA LYS A 968 2.71 -2.12 -126.30
C LYS A 968 1.92 -0.84 -126.62
N LEU A 969 2.38 0.33 -126.18
CA LEU A 969 1.77 1.64 -126.49
C LEU A 969 2.10 2.15 -127.90
N GLN A 970 2.95 1.45 -128.67
CA GLN A 970 3.31 1.76 -130.06
C GLN A 970 2.56 0.93 -131.13
N ALA A 971 1.48 0.23 -130.77
CA ALA A 971 0.60 -0.50 -131.71
C ALA A 971 -0.87 0.00 -131.60
N PRO A 972 -1.63 0.14 -132.72
CA PRO A 972 -2.91 0.85 -132.72
C PRO A 972 -4.14 0.03 -132.26
N GLU A 973 -4.86 0.65 -131.31
CA GLU A 973 -6.30 0.71 -130.96
C GLU A 973 -7.24 -0.50 -130.87
N GLN A 974 -8.06 -0.43 -129.79
CA GLN A 974 -9.44 -0.91 -129.52
C GLN A 974 -9.53 -1.85 -128.29
N GLU A 975 -10.43 -1.75 -127.29
CA GLU A 975 -11.51 -0.83 -126.88
C GLU A 975 -12.12 -1.39 -125.55
N PHE A 976 -12.89 -0.59 -124.79
CA PHE A 976 -13.82 -0.94 -123.67
C PHE A 976 -13.27 -1.62 -122.38
N ALA A 977 -13.33 -1.08 -121.14
CA ALA A 977 -14.35 -0.41 -120.31
C ALA A 977 -14.93 -1.31 -119.19
N ALA A 978 -14.87 -0.74 -117.99
CA ALA A 978 -15.85 -0.81 -116.89
C ALA A 978 -15.74 -1.87 -115.76
N ALA A 979 -15.79 -1.31 -114.53
CA ALA A 979 -16.61 -1.74 -113.38
C ALA A 979 -16.13 -2.96 -112.55
N ARG A 980 -16.26 -3.06 -111.20
CA ARG A 980 -16.68 -2.21 -110.08
C ARG A 980 -16.62 -3.11 -108.80
N ASN A 981 -16.56 -2.50 -107.62
CA ASN A 981 -17.16 -2.95 -106.33
C ASN A 981 -16.45 -4.06 -105.51
N ALA A 982 -16.04 -3.76 -104.26
CA ALA A 982 -16.79 -3.96 -102.99
C ALA A 982 -16.34 -5.28 -102.30
N ARG A 983 -16.34 -5.52 -100.99
CA ARG A 983 -16.70 -4.85 -99.73
C ARG A 983 -16.23 -5.83 -98.61
N THR A 984 -15.57 -5.36 -97.55
CA THR A 984 -16.04 -5.39 -96.13
C THR A 984 -15.95 -6.71 -95.35
N ALA A 985 -15.58 -6.54 -94.06
CA ALA A 985 -15.96 -7.35 -92.87
C ALA A 985 -15.28 -8.72 -92.69
N ALA A 986 -15.02 -9.24 -91.48
CA ALA A 986 -15.04 -8.74 -90.10
C ALA A 986 -14.60 -9.93 -89.19
N VAL A 987 -14.44 -9.65 -87.88
CA VAL A 987 -14.53 -10.57 -86.71
C VAL A 987 -13.38 -11.62 -86.59
N VAL A 988 -12.90 -12.15 -85.46
CA VAL A 988 -13.35 -12.43 -84.08
C VAL A 988 -12.08 -12.71 -83.23
N ALA A 989 -12.06 -12.34 -81.93
CA ALA A 989 -11.63 -13.19 -80.80
C ALA A 989 -11.59 -12.35 -79.50
N THR A 990 -12.52 -12.45 -78.54
CA THR A 990 -12.59 -13.45 -77.44
C THR A 990 -11.27 -13.62 -76.68
N ALA A 991 -11.16 -13.64 -75.35
CA ALA A 991 -12.00 -13.36 -74.18
C ALA A 991 -11.03 -13.43 -72.97
N LYS A 992 -11.33 -12.69 -71.88
CA LYS A 992 -11.11 -12.96 -70.43
C LYS A 992 -9.93 -13.90 -70.01
N PRO A 993 -9.13 -13.63 -68.95
CA PRO A 993 -9.71 -13.27 -67.65
C PRO A 993 -8.95 -12.32 -66.71
N ALA A 994 -9.69 -12.00 -65.66
CA ALA A 994 -9.32 -11.17 -64.54
C ALA A 994 -8.68 -11.98 -63.39
N ALA A 995 -7.80 -11.26 -62.68
CA ALA A 995 -7.38 -11.36 -61.29
C ALA A 995 -6.57 -12.60 -60.85
N PRO A 996 -5.68 -12.43 -59.87
CA PRO A 996 -6.16 -12.39 -58.49
C PRO A 996 -5.63 -11.22 -57.66
N GLU A 997 -6.53 -10.67 -56.86
CA GLU A 997 -6.22 -9.88 -55.67
C GLU A 997 -5.52 -10.75 -54.62
N GLU A 998 -4.63 -10.09 -53.90
CA GLU A 998 -3.74 -10.60 -52.87
C GLU A 998 -4.53 -11.21 -51.68
N ILE A 999 -4.40 -12.52 -51.49
CA ILE A 999 -4.97 -13.22 -50.34
C ILE A 999 -4.07 -12.95 -49.14
N VAL A 1000 -4.54 -12.12 -48.21
CA VAL A 1000 -3.92 -11.97 -46.88
C VAL A 1000 -3.98 -13.31 -46.15
N ASP A 1001 -2.82 -13.90 -45.85
CA ASP A 1001 -2.74 -15.11 -45.02
C ASP A 1001 -3.14 -14.78 -43.57
N ARG A 1002 -4.42 -14.98 -43.29
CA ARG A 1002 -5.08 -14.77 -42.01
C ARG A 1002 -4.38 -15.47 -40.85
N LYS A 1003 -3.72 -16.61 -41.09
CA LYS A 1003 -3.02 -17.37 -40.06
C LYS A 1003 -1.76 -16.65 -39.61
N THR A 1004 -0.93 -16.21 -40.56
CA THR A 1004 0.31 -15.48 -40.30
C THR A 1004 0.03 -14.16 -39.56
N ALA A 1005 -1.02 -13.44 -39.94
CA ALA A 1005 -1.39 -12.19 -39.27
C ALA A 1005 -1.89 -12.39 -37.83
N LEU A 1006 -2.60 -13.48 -37.52
CA LEU A 1006 -3.03 -13.81 -36.15
C LEU A 1006 -1.89 -14.31 -35.26
N GLU A 1007 -0.95 -15.08 -35.84
CA GLU A 1007 0.25 -15.51 -35.13
C GLU A 1007 1.15 -14.31 -34.79
N GLY A 1008 1.29 -13.36 -35.73
CA GLY A 1008 1.93 -12.06 -35.50
C GLY A 1008 1.25 -11.25 -34.40
N ALA A 1009 -0.08 -11.12 -34.45
CA ALA A 1009 -0.85 -10.39 -33.43
C ALA A 1009 -0.63 -10.97 -32.02
N MET A 1010 -0.68 -12.29 -31.86
CA MET A 1010 -0.51 -12.96 -30.57
C MET A 1010 0.95 -13.00 -30.09
N LYS A 1011 1.93 -13.03 -31.00
CA LYS A 1011 3.35 -12.91 -30.68
C LYS A 1011 3.61 -11.52 -30.08
N ASN A 1012 3.16 -10.47 -30.76
CA ASN A 1012 3.33 -9.08 -30.32
C ASN A 1012 2.58 -8.79 -29.01
N PHE A 1013 1.40 -9.39 -28.82
CA PHE A 1013 0.68 -9.30 -27.55
C PHE A 1013 1.50 -9.85 -26.37
N LYS A 1014 2.17 -11.00 -26.56
CA LYS A 1014 2.98 -11.64 -25.50
C LYS A 1014 4.25 -10.86 -25.20
N THR A 1015 4.87 -10.26 -26.21
CA THR A 1015 6.06 -9.41 -26.08
C THR A 1015 5.73 -7.97 -25.69
N ARG A 1016 4.44 -7.66 -25.45
CA ARG A 1016 3.92 -6.35 -25.02
C ARG A 1016 4.09 -5.22 -26.03
N ASP A 1017 4.33 -5.56 -27.29
CA ASP A 1017 4.19 -4.61 -28.40
C ASP A 1017 2.71 -4.48 -28.75
N TYR A 1018 2.00 -3.75 -27.89
CA TYR A 1018 0.55 -3.64 -27.93
C TYR A 1018 0.05 -2.86 -29.16
N THR A 1019 0.81 -1.87 -29.63
CA THR A 1019 0.50 -1.11 -30.85
C THR A 1019 0.58 -2.01 -32.09
N SER A 1020 1.69 -2.75 -32.26
CA SER A 1020 1.81 -3.69 -33.40
C SER A 1020 0.85 -4.86 -33.28
N SER A 1021 0.55 -5.33 -32.07
CA SER A 1021 -0.45 -6.37 -31.83
C SER A 1021 -1.84 -5.91 -32.26
N LEU A 1022 -2.23 -4.67 -31.93
CA LEU A 1022 -3.50 -4.08 -32.34
C LEU A 1022 -3.59 -3.93 -33.86
N ASN A 1023 -2.53 -3.43 -34.50
CA ASN A 1023 -2.46 -3.28 -35.96
C ASN A 1023 -2.61 -4.63 -36.70
N HIS A 1024 -2.02 -5.71 -36.18
CA HIS A 1024 -2.19 -7.04 -36.78
C HIS A 1024 -3.59 -7.62 -36.55
N PHE A 1025 -4.17 -7.41 -35.36
CA PHE A 1025 -5.57 -7.75 -35.11
C PHE A 1025 -6.52 -6.94 -36.00
N GLU A 1026 -6.24 -5.67 -36.26
CA GLU A 1026 -7.01 -4.81 -37.16
C GLU A 1026 -6.90 -5.27 -38.61
N LYS A 1027 -5.78 -5.80 -39.08
CA LYS A 1027 -5.71 -6.39 -40.43
C LYS A 1027 -6.60 -7.63 -40.59
N VAL A 1028 -6.79 -8.41 -39.51
CA VAL A 1028 -7.57 -9.68 -39.56
C VAL A 1028 -9.04 -9.49 -39.20
N TYR A 1029 -9.34 -8.59 -38.28
CA TYR A 1029 -10.66 -8.30 -37.76
C TYR A 1029 -11.05 -6.84 -38.02
N SER A 1030 -10.61 -6.28 -39.16
CA SER A 1030 -10.76 -4.86 -39.50
C SER A 1030 -12.18 -4.37 -39.32
N THR A 1031 -13.15 -5.13 -39.81
CA THR A 1031 -14.57 -4.78 -39.71
C THR A 1031 -15.09 -4.87 -38.27
N GLN A 1032 -14.68 -5.87 -37.49
CA GLN A 1032 -15.11 -6.05 -36.11
C GLN A 1032 -14.46 -5.04 -35.16
N ILE A 1033 -13.17 -4.75 -35.34
CA ILE A 1033 -12.42 -3.79 -34.53
C ILE A 1033 -12.82 -2.36 -34.90
N ALA A 1034 -13.02 -2.03 -36.19
CA ALA A 1034 -13.59 -0.75 -36.59
C ALA A 1034 -15.01 -0.57 -36.04
N SER A 1035 -15.80 -1.65 -35.95
CA SER A 1035 -17.12 -1.61 -35.30
C SER A 1035 -17.02 -1.41 -33.78
N LEU A 1036 -16.01 -1.97 -33.11
CA LEU A 1036 -15.78 -1.81 -31.66
C LEU A 1036 -15.22 -0.42 -31.32
N LYS A 1037 -14.34 0.14 -32.16
CA LYS A 1037 -13.80 1.50 -32.03
C LYS A 1037 -14.86 2.60 -32.24
N ARG A 1038 -15.92 2.31 -33.00
CA ARG A 1038 -17.00 3.26 -33.32
C ARG A 1038 -18.19 3.23 -32.36
N SER A 1039 -18.30 2.26 -31.44
CA SER A 1039 -19.41 2.18 -30.48
C SER A 1039 -18.97 2.65 -29.10
N GLU A 1040 -19.41 3.83 -28.66
CA GLU A 1040 -19.13 4.34 -27.30
C GLU A 1040 -19.68 3.42 -26.20
N ASN A 1041 -20.76 2.69 -26.47
CA ASN A 1041 -21.15 1.52 -25.70
C ASN A 1041 -20.75 0.26 -26.45
N LYS A 1042 -19.56 -0.27 -26.14
CA LYS A 1042 -18.95 -1.54 -26.61
C LYS A 1042 -20.01 -2.62 -26.82
N SER A 1043 -20.62 -2.65 -28.00
CA SER A 1043 -21.80 -3.49 -28.19
C SER A 1043 -21.37 -4.94 -28.01
N ILE A 1044 -22.02 -5.64 -27.08
CA ILE A 1044 -21.77 -7.06 -26.81
C ILE A 1044 -21.83 -7.86 -28.13
N ARG A 1045 -22.61 -7.42 -29.13
CA ARG A 1045 -22.66 -7.97 -30.49
C ARG A 1045 -21.34 -7.91 -31.26
N GLY A 1046 -20.65 -6.76 -31.30
CA GLY A 1046 -19.34 -6.63 -31.96
C GLY A 1046 -18.28 -7.48 -31.25
N LEU A 1047 -18.37 -7.55 -29.93
CA LEU A 1047 -17.44 -8.27 -29.07
C LEU A 1047 -17.64 -9.80 -29.17
N LEU A 1048 -18.90 -10.26 -29.30
CA LEU A 1048 -19.26 -11.64 -29.57
C LEU A 1048 -18.88 -12.12 -30.98
N SER A 1049 -18.70 -11.21 -31.94
CA SER A 1049 -18.25 -11.52 -33.30
C SER A 1049 -16.75 -11.83 -33.41
N LEU A 1050 -15.96 -11.47 -32.40
CA LEU A 1050 -14.55 -11.89 -32.28
C LEU A 1050 -14.46 -13.33 -31.76
N PRO A 1051 -13.52 -14.16 -32.27
CA PRO A 1051 -13.29 -15.50 -31.74
C PRO A 1051 -12.94 -15.47 -30.25
N VAL A 1052 -13.58 -16.34 -29.46
CA VAL A 1052 -13.42 -16.43 -27.99
C VAL A 1052 -11.94 -16.50 -27.57
N ARG A 1053 -11.09 -17.11 -28.40
CA ARG A 1053 -9.65 -17.29 -28.15
C ARG A 1053 -8.84 -15.99 -28.13
N HIS A 1054 -9.30 -14.92 -28.79
CA HIS A 1054 -8.56 -13.66 -28.96
C HIS A 1054 -9.30 -12.43 -28.42
N ARG A 1055 -10.54 -12.61 -27.96
CA ARG A 1055 -11.45 -11.55 -27.55
C ARG A 1055 -10.88 -10.70 -26.40
N ALA A 1056 -10.35 -11.33 -25.35
CA ALA A 1056 -9.78 -10.64 -24.20
C ALA A 1056 -8.58 -9.77 -24.59
N GLU A 1057 -7.72 -10.32 -25.45
CA GLU A 1057 -6.54 -9.64 -25.95
C GLU A 1057 -6.92 -8.40 -26.80
N VAL A 1058 -7.90 -8.51 -27.69
CA VAL A 1058 -8.36 -7.36 -28.50
C VAL A 1058 -9.03 -6.28 -27.64
N ILE A 1059 -9.84 -6.64 -26.63
CA ILE A 1059 -10.45 -5.66 -25.71
C ILE A 1059 -9.38 -4.87 -24.96
N PHE A 1060 -8.38 -5.57 -24.41
CA PHE A 1060 -7.30 -4.93 -23.66
C PHE A 1060 -6.53 -3.93 -24.53
N LEU A 1061 -6.17 -4.33 -25.75
CA LEU A 1061 -5.42 -3.46 -26.67
C LEU A 1061 -6.20 -2.21 -27.06
N LEU A 1062 -7.52 -2.33 -27.26
CA LEU A 1062 -8.37 -1.19 -27.57
C LEU A 1062 -8.51 -0.23 -26.40
N GLU A 1063 -8.59 -0.75 -25.17
CA GLU A 1063 -8.66 0.07 -23.97
C GLU A 1063 -7.33 0.78 -23.69
N LEU A 1064 -6.21 0.09 -23.88
CA LEU A 1064 -4.88 0.68 -23.75
C LEU A 1064 -4.63 1.75 -24.83
N ASP A 1065 -5.03 1.53 -26.08
CA ASP A 1065 -4.97 2.53 -27.16
C ASP A 1065 -5.82 3.77 -26.83
N ARG A 1066 -6.99 3.57 -26.19
CA ARG A 1066 -7.84 4.66 -25.71
C ARG A 1066 -7.16 5.46 -24.59
N LEU A 1067 -6.70 4.78 -23.53
CA LEU A 1067 -6.05 5.43 -22.38
C LEU A 1067 -4.80 6.22 -22.80
N LYS A 1068 -4.01 5.70 -23.74
CA LYS A 1068 -2.83 6.40 -24.29
C LYS A 1068 -3.19 7.66 -25.08
N LYS A 1069 -4.31 7.64 -25.81
CA LYS A 1069 -4.77 8.80 -26.59
C LYS A 1069 -5.43 9.86 -25.72
N GLU A 1070 -6.18 9.45 -24.70
CA GLU A 1070 -6.84 10.38 -23.78
C GLU A 1070 -5.84 11.09 -22.85
N ASN A 1071 -4.73 10.44 -22.54
CA ASN A 1071 -3.70 10.95 -21.62
C ASN A 1071 -2.36 11.16 -22.33
N GLU A 1072 -2.38 11.56 -23.61
CA GLU A 1072 -1.19 11.70 -24.44
C GLU A 1072 -0.17 12.66 -23.79
N GLY A 1073 1.04 12.15 -23.51
CA GLY A 1073 2.11 12.90 -22.85
C GLY A 1073 2.13 12.82 -21.32
N ASN A 1074 1.21 12.09 -20.68
CA ASN A 1074 1.19 11.89 -19.23
C ASN A 1074 1.11 10.40 -18.86
N GLU A 1075 2.27 9.77 -18.64
CA GLU A 1075 2.38 8.34 -18.33
C GLU A 1075 1.72 7.95 -17.01
N ASP A 1076 1.69 8.83 -16.02
CA ASP A 1076 1.10 8.57 -14.71
C ASP A 1076 -0.42 8.39 -14.81
N LEU A 1077 -1.09 9.23 -15.62
CA LEU A 1077 -2.54 9.10 -15.88
C LEU A 1077 -2.87 7.85 -16.72
N VAL A 1078 -1.96 7.40 -17.60
CA VAL A 1078 -2.12 6.13 -18.30
C VAL A 1078 -1.99 4.95 -17.32
N LYS A 1079 -1.09 5.02 -16.34
CA LYS A 1079 -0.96 4.00 -15.27
C LYS A 1079 -2.19 3.96 -14.37
N GLU A 1080 -2.67 5.12 -13.91
CA GLU A 1080 -3.89 5.23 -13.11
C GLU A 1080 -5.12 4.68 -13.86
N GLY A 1081 -5.27 5.03 -15.14
CA GLY A 1081 -6.34 4.48 -15.98
C GLY A 1081 -6.24 2.95 -16.18
N LEU A 1082 -5.02 2.40 -16.14
CA LEU A 1082 -4.78 0.96 -16.20
C LEU A 1082 -5.03 0.25 -14.87
N GLU A 1083 -4.81 0.90 -13.74
CA GLU A 1083 -5.20 0.40 -12.41
C GLU A 1083 -6.73 0.31 -12.30
N ILE A 1084 -7.46 1.31 -12.78
CA ILE A 1084 -8.92 1.27 -12.89
C ILE A 1084 -9.37 0.12 -13.82
N LEU A 1085 -8.66 -0.07 -14.95
CA LEU A 1085 -8.93 -1.21 -15.84
C LEU A 1085 -8.63 -2.56 -15.18
N TYR A 1086 -7.62 -2.63 -14.30
CA TYR A 1086 -7.27 -3.83 -13.54
C TYR A 1086 -8.44 -4.30 -12.66
N GLU A 1087 -9.06 -3.36 -11.94
CA GLU A 1087 -10.23 -3.63 -11.09
C GLU A 1087 -11.43 -4.09 -11.92
N SER A 1088 -11.70 -3.43 -13.05
CA SER A 1088 -12.75 -3.84 -13.99
C SER A 1088 -12.54 -5.26 -14.54
N VAL A 1089 -11.28 -5.64 -14.83
CA VAL A 1089 -10.91 -6.99 -15.26
C VAL A 1089 -11.07 -8.01 -14.12
N ASP A 1090 -10.82 -7.64 -12.86
CA ASP A 1090 -10.97 -8.53 -11.70
C ASP A 1090 -12.41 -8.86 -11.40
N ASN A 1091 -13.20 -7.81 -11.26
CA ASN A 1091 -14.62 -7.89 -10.94
C ASN A 1091 -15.42 -8.48 -12.11
N GLY A 1092 -14.80 -8.57 -13.29
CA GLY A 1092 -15.43 -9.08 -14.50
C GLY A 1092 -16.52 -8.13 -14.99
N GLU A 1093 -16.30 -6.83 -14.84
CA GLU A 1093 -17.27 -5.79 -15.18
C GLU A 1093 -17.21 -5.44 -16.67
N GLY A 1094 -18.32 -4.92 -17.21
CA GLY A 1094 -18.43 -4.55 -18.61
C GLY A 1094 -18.06 -5.68 -19.59
N PRO A 1095 -17.17 -5.46 -20.58
CA PRO A 1095 -16.81 -6.46 -21.58
C PRO A 1095 -16.05 -7.68 -21.00
N TRP A 1096 -15.58 -7.61 -19.75
CA TRP A 1096 -14.87 -8.68 -19.06
C TRP A 1096 -15.81 -9.75 -18.50
N SER A 1097 -17.09 -9.46 -18.32
CA SER A 1097 -18.12 -10.38 -17.80
C SER A 1097 -18.25 -11.67 -18.64
N ILE A 1098 -18.11 -11.55 -19.96
CA ILE A 1098 -18.18 -12.65 -20.93
C ILE A 1098 -16.80 -13.25 -21.27
N THR A 1099 -15.74 -12.85 -20.57
CA THR A 1099 -14.37 -13.32 -20.76
C THR A 1099 -14.02 -14.38 -19.70
N PRO A 1100 -13.54 -15.59 -20.07
CA PRO A 1100 -13.19 -16.63 -19.10
C PRO A 1100 -12.15 -16.17 -18.07
N ALA A 1101 -12.29 -16.60 -16.82
CA ALA A 1101 -11.40 -16.19 -15.72
C ALA A 1101 -9.91 -16.43 -16.01
N SER A 1102 -9.55 -17.50 -16.73
CA SER A 1102 -8.17 -17.80 -17.14
C SER A 1102 -7.58 -16.75 -18.10
N LYS A 1103 -8.44 -16.14 -18.93
CA LYS A 1103 -8.08 -15.04 -19.83
C LYS A 1103 -8.02 -13.70 -19.09
N ARG A 1104 -8.94 -13.43 -18.15
CA ARG A 1104 -8.87 -12.23 -17.29
C ARG A 1104 -7.58 -12.20 -16.46
N ARG A 1105 -7.19 -13.32 -15.82
CA ARG A 1105 -5.90 -13.46 -15.13
C ARG A 1105 -4.68 -13.27 -16.05
N LYS A 1106 -4.81 -13.54 -17.34
CA LYS A 1106 -3.74 -13.27 -18.31
C LYS A 1106 -3.65 -11.77 -18.59
N ILE A 1107 -4.79 -11.09 -18.82
CA ILE A 1107 -4.83 -9.64 -19.03
C ILE A 1107 -4.35 -8.88 -17.81
N LYS A 1108 -4.74 -9.28 -16.60
CA LYS A 1108 -4.21 -8.71 -15.34
C LYS A 1108 -2.70 -8.68 -15.26
N ARG A 1109 -2.04 -9.81 -15.57
CA ARG A 1109 -0.58 -9.89 -15.62
C ARG A 1109 0.04 -8.98 -16.68
N HIS A 1110 -0.70 -8.65 -17.74
CA HIS A 1110 -0.24 -7.69 -18.76
C HIS A 1110 -0.42 -6.24 -18.30
N ILE A 1111 -1.41 -5.96 -17.43
CA ILE A 1111 -1.63 -4.65 -16.79
C ILE A 1111 -0.59 -4.41 -15.69
N GLU A 1112 -0.45 -5.34 -14.73
CA GLU A 1112 0.54 -5.26 -13.63
C GLU A 1112 1.94 -4.95 -14.15
N LYS A 1113 2.36 -5.69 -15.17
CA LYS A 1113 3.69 -5.57 -15.79
C LYS A 1113 3.86 -4.37 -16.73
N TYR A 1114 2.79 -3.61 -16.97
CA TYR A 1114 2.83 -2.33 -17.69
C TYR A 1114 2.86 -1.16 -16.70
N VAL A 1115 2.26 -1.34 -15.52
CA VAL A 1115 2.28 -0.37 -14.42
C VAL A 1115 3.64 -0.40 -13.68
N GLU A 1116 4.22 -1.59 -13.48
CA GLU A 1116 5.65 -1.79 -13.13
C GLU A 1116 6.57 -1.14 -14.17
#